data_AF-A0A6J2HBV6-F1
#
_entry.id   AF-A0A6J2HBV6-F1
#
_cell.length_a   1.000
_cell.length_b   1.000
_cell.length_c   1.000
_cell.angle_alpha   90.00
_cell.angle_beta   90.00
_cell.angle_gamma   90.00
#
_symmetry.space_group_name_H-M   'P 1'
#
loop_
_entity.id
_entity.type
_entity.pdbx_description
1 polymer ?
#
loop_
_entity_poly.entity_id
_entity_poly.type
_entity_poly.pdbx_seq_one_letter_code
_entity_poly.pdbx_strand_id
1 'polypeptide(L)'
;MKLLLSTVLSFGIVAFCSAAPPKTNIKWCTISSAEENKCNVLRDHMQQDNFALSCLQKATYLDCIKAISNNEADAISLDGGQVFEAGLAPYKLKPIAAEVYEHSEGSTTSYYAVAVVKKGTDFTINELRGKTSCHTGLGRSAGWNIPIGILIHRGDIEWDGKDSGSIEQAVANFFSASCVPGATTEPKLYRQCKGDSKTKMSRTGPYSGYSGAFHCLKEGKGDVAFVKHTTVQENAPNEKEEYELLCLDGTRQPVDNYKACHWARVPAHAVMARDDNKVNDIWNFLSKAQEKFGVGTTSTFHLFGPPGKKDPALKDLLFKDSAVQLKRIPSLMDTQLYLGFDYYGAIQSLQKDRLTPSRRGNKTQWCAIGRDEKKKCDVWSVMSNGEVECIVAEDTKECIMKIMKGEADAISLDGGFVYTAGMCGLVPVVAESYEENHCSESEEEPATYFAVAVVKKSDRDITWNNLQGKKSCHTAVGRTAGWNIPMGLIHNRTGNCNFDEYFSQGCAPGSPPTSRLCQLCKGSGGVPPEKCVASSHEQYYGYTGALRCLVEQGDVAFIKHSIVEENTDGKSKESWAKDLKMDQFELLCTDGQRANVMDYRRCNLAKVPTHAVVTRPEKAKQVREMLERQERLFGAKGIKNKDFNMFAYETKDLLFKDLTKCLVKLRDGITYKEFLGDQYYASLASLNTCNPSDLLQVCTFLEDKTLKTQPQSAQVSRGNYNPHETPRPPFPPCGGAGSGSAVAATCAAMAGGLEPDLAALRRELSGPAVFSVLIALIAVAVTFLIWRFVQGRRSSRKAVLLLGLCDAGKTLLFARLLSGRYRDTQTSITDSSATYRVSRDKGTSVTLIDLPGHESLRLQFLERFKAAARAIVFVVDSVAFQREVKDVAEFLYQVLVDGTVLKNAPALLIACNKQDVTMAKSAKLIQQQLEKELNTLRVTRSAAPTSLDSSGGPAQLGKKGKDFDFSQLPMKVEFVECSARGSKGEEGDADLEGLEKWLLKVA
;
A
#
# COMPACT_ATOMS: atom_id res chain seq x y z
N MET A 1 9.36 -67.99 -9.56
CA MET A 1 8.75 -66.64 -9.49
C MET A 1 9.72 -65.55 -9.99
N LYS A 2 9.95 -65.45 -11.31
CA LYS A 2 10.76 -64.35 -11.91
C LYS A 2 10.08 -63.61 -13.07
N LEU A 3 8.87 -64.01 -13.46
CA LEU A 3 8.10 -63.41 -14.57
C LEU A 3 6.92 -62.52 -14.12
N LEU A 4 6.64 -62.43 -12.81
CA LEU A 4 5.55 -61.62 -12.25
C LEU A 4 5.99 -60.24 -11.72
N LEU A 5 7.29 -59.97 -11.58
CA LEU A 5 7.78 -58.64 -11.19
C LEU A 5 8.00 -57.71 -12.37
N SER A 6 8.32 -58.24 -13.55
CA SER A 6 8.70 -57.42 -14.72
C SER A 6 7.51 -56.70 -15.37
N THR A 7 6.28 -57.20 -15.17
CA THR A 7 5.03 -56.58 -15.64
C THR A 7 4.47 -55.54 -14.68
N VAL A 8 4.84 -55.58 -13.39
CA VAL A 8 4.43 -54.57 -12.40
C VAL A 8 5.35 -53.34 -12.46
N LEU A 9 6.65 -53.53 -12.69
CA LEU A 9 7.58 -52.38 -12.84
C LEU A 9 7.39 -51.59 -14.14
N SER A 10 6.85 -52.18 -15.21
CA SER A 10 6.59 -51.47 -16.47
C SER A 10 5.32 -50.61 -16.46
N PHE A 11 4.33 -50.91 -15.59
CA PHE A 11 3.18 -50.02 -15.35
C PHE A 11 3.45 -48.94 -14.28
N GLY A 12 4.45 -49.14 -13.41
CA GLY A 12 4.81 -48.17 -12.37
C GLY A 12 5.44 -46.86 -12.88
N ILE A 13 5.91 -46.81 -14.13
CA ILE A 13 6.61 -45.64 -14.70
C ILE A 13 5.69 -44.73 -15.52
N VAL A 14 4.50 -45.20 -15.93
CA VAL A 14 3.49 -44.39 -16.65
C VAL A 14 2.51 -43.69 -15.68
N ALA A 15 2.55 -44.04 -14.39
CA ALA A 15 1.68 -43.51 -13.35
C ALA A 15 2.29 -42.37 -12.49
N PHE A 16 3.46 -41.85 -12.84
CA PHE A 16 3.79 -40.44 -12.54
C PHE A 16 2.98 -39.55 -13.49
N CYS A 17 1.65 -39.61 -13.31
CA CYS A 17 0.74 -38.68 -13.94
C CYS A 17 1.22 -37.28 -13.57
N SER A 18 1.49 -36.47 -14.59
CA SER A 18 1.83 -35.07 -14.39
C SER A 18 0.60 -34.39 -13.81
N ALA A 19 0.56 -34.31 -12.47
CA ALA A 19 -0.34 -33.44 -11.74
C ALA A 19 0.06 -32.01 -12.11
N ALA A 20 -0.44 -31.55 -13.25
CA ALA A 20 -0.32 -30.18 -13.68
C ALA A 20 -0.76 -29.29 -12.52
N PRO A 21 -0.08 -28.15 -12.27
CA PRO A 21 -0.47 -27.24 -11.21
C PRO A 21 -1.97 -26.94 -11.33
N PRO A 22 -2.74 -26.99 -10.22
CA PRO A 22 -4.20 -26.91 -10.28
C PRO A 22 -4.63 -25.65 -11.02
N LYS A 23 -5.40 -25.82 -12.10
CA LYS A 23 -5.76 -24.71 -12.98
C LYS A 23 -6.55 -23.65 -12.23
N THR A 24 -6.15 -22.39 -12.37
CA THR A 24 -6.77 -21.28 -11.66
C THR A 24 -8.14 -20.99 -12.25
N ASN A 25 -9.21 -21.17 -11.46
CA ASN A 25 -10.59 -21.07 -11.92
C ASN A 25 -11.14 -19.65 -11.75
N ILE A 26 -11.50 -19.01 -12.87
CA ILE A 26 -11.96 -17.63 -12.97
C ILE A 26 -13.36 -17.63 -13.59
N LYS A 27 -14.33 -17.05 -12.88
CA LYS A 27 -15.71 -16.90 -13.35
C LYS A 27 -15.96 -15.49 -13.88
N TRP A 28 -16.05 -15.33 -15.19
CA TRP A 28 -16.37 -14.05 -15.82
C TRP A 28 -17.89 -13.86 -15.94
N CYS A 29 -18.40 -12.71 -15.51
CA CYS A 29 -19.82 -12.40 -15.62
C CYS A 29 -20.12 -11.65 -16.93
N THR A 30 -21.17 -12.05 -17.63
CA THR A 30 -21.62 -11.45 -18.89
C THR A 30 -23.07 -10.95 -18.76
N ILE A 31 -23.44 -9.93 -19.52
CA ILE A 31 -24.77 -9.28 -19.45
C ILE A 31 -25.62 -9.50 -20.72
N SER A 32 -25.12 -10.26 -21.69
CA SER A 32 -25.85 -10.62 -22.91
C SER A 32 -25.38 -11.95 -23.49
N SER A 33 -26.22 -12.61 -24.27
CA SER A 33 -25.86 -13.90 -24.90
C SER A 33 -24.79 -13.74 -26.00
N ALA A 34 -24.67 -12.56 -26.64
CA ALA A 34 -23.59 -12.27 -27.57
C ALA A 34 -22.23 -12.18 -26.85
N GLU A 35 -22.23 -11.57 -25.67
CA GLU A 35 -21.05 -11.45 -24.81
C GLU A 35 -20.67 -12.80 -24.17
N GLU A 36 -21.66 -13.55 -23.70
CA GLU A 36 -21.52 -14.94 -23.24
C GLU A 36 -20.87 -15.81 -24.32
N ASN A 37 -21.33 -15.71 -25.57
CA ASN A 37 -20.71 -16.42 -26.69
C ASN A 37 -19.23 -16.00 -26.89
N LYS A 38 -18.90 -14.70 -26.82
CA LYS A 38 -17.49 -14.24 -26.90
C LYS A 38 -16.65 -14.77 -25.72
N CYS A 39 -17.21 -14.83 -24.52
CA CYS A 39 -16.56 -15.40 -23.34
C CYS A 39 -16.28 -16.91 -23.50
N ASN A 40 -17.26 -17.67 -24.00
CA ASN A 40 -17.10 -19.10 -24.24
C ASN A 40 -16.02 -19.38 -25.31
N VAL A 41 -15.95 -18.57 -26.37
CA VAL A 41 -14.86 -18.66 -27.36
C VAL A 41 -13.49 -18.31 -26.73
N LEU A 42 -13.41 -17.29 -25.87
CA LEU A 42 -12.17 -16.96 -25.13
C LEU A 42 -11.74 -18.12 -24.21
N ARG A 43 -12.68 -18.75 -23.49
CA ARG A 43 -12.41 -19.94 -22.67
C ARG A 43 -11.74 -21.01 -23.52
N ASP A 44 -12.32 -21.34 -24.67
CA ASP A 44 -11.88 -22.46 -25.49
C ASP A 44 -10.48 -22.23 -26.08
N HIS A 45 -10.12 -21.00 -26.40
CA HIS A 45 -8.74 -20.63 -26.78
C HIS A 45 -7.76 -20.62 -25.60
N MET A 46 -8.22 -20.40 -24.37
CA MET A 46 -7.40 -20.38 -23.14
C MET A 46 -7.30 -21.75 -22.44
N GLN A 47 -8.05 -22.78 -22.86
CA GLN A 47 -8.05 -24.11 -22.24
C GLN A 47 -6.67 -24.80 -22.22
N GLN A 48 -5.75 -24.40 -23.10
CA GLN A 48 -4.39 -24.95 -23.17
C GLN A 48 -3.44 -24.37 -22.11
N ASP A 49 -3.79 -23.24 -21.47
CA ASP A 49 -3.01 -22.63 -20.40
C ASP A 49 -3.38 -23.19 -19.01
N ASN A 50 -2.68 -22.72 -17.97
CA ASN A 50 -2.95 -23.07 -16.57
C ASN A 50 -4.21 -22.38 -15.98
N PHE A 51 -5.07 -21.82 -16.82
CA PHE A 51 -6.31 -21.14 -16.41
C PHE A 51 -7.54 -21.96 -16.80
N ALA A 52 -8.58 -21.90 -15.98
CA ALA A 52 -9.91 -22.40 -16.30
C ALA A 52 -10.88 -21.22 -16.28
N LEU A 53 -11.41 -20.84 -17.45
CA LEU A 53 -12.41 -19.77 -17.55
C LEU A 53 -13.82 -20.38 -17.51
N SER A 54 -14.68 -19.85 -16.66
CA SER A 54 -16.11 -20.11 -16.63
C SER A 54 -16.84 -18.81 -16.95
N CYS A 55 -17.92 -18.90 -17.74
CA CYS A 55 -18.72 -17.75 -18.16
C CYS A 55 -20.10 -17.85 -17.51
N LEU A 56 -20.59 -16.74 -16.95
CA LEU A 56 -21.86 -16.68 -16.23
C LEU A 56 -22.70 -15.51 -16.74
N GLN A 57 -23.71 -15.80 -17.56
CA GLN A 57 -24.67 -14.79 -18.00
C GLN A 57 -25.63 -14.39 -16.87
N LYS A 58 -25.81 -13.07 -16.69
CA LYS A 58 -26.88 -12.45 -15.90
C LYS A 58 -27.70 -11.49 -16.77
N ALA A 59 -28.84 -11.04 -16.27
CA ALA A 59 -29.74 -10.14 -17.00
C ALA A 59 -29.27 -8.68 -17.01
N THR A 60 -28.56 -8.24 -15.96
CA THR A 60 -28.07 -6.86 -15.81
C THR A 60 -26.67 -6.82 -15.22
N TYR A 61 -25.96 -5.72 -15.45
CA TYR A 61 -24.66 -5.47 -14.82
C TYR A 61 -24.76 -5.45 -13.28
N LEU A 62 -25.88 -4.99 -12.72
CA LEU A 62 -26.11 -4.96 -11.28
C LEU A 62 -26.27 -6.38 -10.71
N ASP A 63 -26.86 -7.29 -11.47
CA ASP A 63 -26.92 -8.71 -11.08
C ASP A 63 -25.56 -9.40 -11.20
N CYS A 64 -24.68 -8.94 -12.09
CA CYS A 64 -23.27 -9.32 -12.07
C CYS A 64 -22.52 -8.75 -10.86
N ILE A 65 -22.72 -7.48 -10.48
CA ILE A 65 -22.16 -6.90 -9.25
C ILE A 65 -22.58 -7.72 -8.02
N LYS A 66 -23.87 -8.04 -7.88
CA LYS A 66 -24.39 -8.92 -6.83
C LYS A 66 -23.77 -10.32 -6.89
N ALA A 67 -23.67 -10.93 -8.07
CA ALA A 67 -23.07 -12.24 -8.26
C ALA A 67 -21.59 -12.27 -7.85
N ILE A 68 -20.83 -11.21 -8.13
CA ILE A 68 -19.43 -11.09 -7.69
C ILE A 68 -19.38 -10.89 -6.17
N SER A 69 -20.22 -10.01 -5.60
CA SER A 69 -20.34 -9.83 -4.16
C SER A 69 -20.72 -11.13 -3.42
N ASN A 70 -21.51 -12.01 -4.04
CA ASN A 70 -21.97 -13.29 -3.51
C ASN A 70 -21.03 -14.47 -3.81
N ASN A 71 -19.87 -14.25 -4.46
CA ASN A 71 -18.93 -15.30 -4.89
C ASN A 71 -19.50 -16.30 -5.94
N GLU A 72 -20.60 -15.92 -6.61
CA GLU A 72 -21.16 -16.63 -7.77
C GLU A 72 -20.30 -16.41 -9.02
N ALA A 73 -19.79 -15.18 -9.21
CA ALA A 73 -18.82 -14.78 -10.25
C ALA A 73 -17.56 -14.14 -9.62
N ASP A 74 -16.51 -13.87 -10.41
CA ASP A 74 -15.25 -13.28 -9.95
C ASP A 74 -14.96 -11.90 -10.55
N ALA A 75 -15.31 -11.66 -11.82
CA ALA A 75 -14.98 -10.41 -12.51
C ALA A 75 -16.01 -9.97 -13.56
N ILE A 76 -16.08 -8.66 -13.82
CA ILE A 76 -16.82 -7.99 -14.92
C ILE A 76 -16.15 -6.66 -15.28
N SER A 77 -16.15 -6.25 -16.55
CA SER A 77 -15.76 -4.89 -16.97
C SER A 77 -16.94 -3.91 -16.89
N LEU A 78 -16.77 -2.76 -16.24
CA LEU A 78 -17.81 -1.76 -15.97
C LEU A 78 -17.42 -0.34 -16.42
N ASP A 79 -18.39 0.46 -16.89
CA ASP A 79 -18.22 1.90 -17.12
C ASP A 79 -18.06 2.67 -15.80
N GLY A 80 -17.48 3.88 -15.84
CA GLY A 80 -17.23 4.70 -14.65
C GLY A 80 -18.47 4.92 -13.77
N GLY A 81 -19.67 5.05 -14.35
CA GLY A 81 -20.92 5.14 -13.57
C GLY A 81 -21.24 3.87 -12.79
N GLN A 82 -20.95 2.70 -13.36
CA GLN A 82 -21.20 1.40 -12.77
C GLN A 82 -20.09 1.00 -11.76
N VAL A 83 -18.85 1.46 -11.98
CA VAL A 83 -17.73 1.35 -11.02
C VAL A 83 -18.08 2.07 -9.70
N PHE A 84 -18.77 3.21 -9.75
CA PHE A 84 -19.29 3.88 -8.55
C PHE A 84 -20.22 2.95 -7.77
N GLU A 85 -21.28 2.45 -8.41
CA GLU A 85 -22.29 1.56 -7.79
C GLU A 85 -21.65 0.28 -7.23
N ALA A 86 -20.71 -0.32 -7.96
CA ALA A 86 -20.01 -1.54 -7.56
C ALA A 86 -19.14 -1.35 -6.30
N GLY A 87 -18.64 -0.14 -6.05
CA GLY A 87 -17.84 0.17 -4.85
C GLY A 87 -18.65 0.50 -3.60
N LEU A 88 -19.96 0.78 -3.73
CA LEU A 88 -20.81 1.08 -2.59
C LEU A 88 -21.06 -0.17 -1.71
N ALA A 89 -21.42 0.05 -0.45
CA ALA A 89 -21.97 -1.01 0.38
C ALA A 89 -23.35 -1.46 -0.18
N PRO A 90 -23.66 -2.78 -0.18
CA PRO A 90 -22.91 -3.87 0.45
C PRO A 90 -21.77 -4.45 -0.40
N TYR A 91 -21.67 -4.11 -1.69
CA TYR A 91 -20.83 -4.81 -2.68
C TYR A 91 -19.33 -4.60 -2.50
N LYS A 92 -18.88 -3.37 -2.26
CA LYS A 92 -17.47 -2.98 -1.99
C LYS A 92 -16.44 -3.59 -2.97
N LEU A 93 -16.79 -3.72 -4.25
CA LEU A 93 -15.87 -4.21 -5.27
C LEU A 93 -14.78 -3.19 -5.58
N LYS A 94 -13.59 -3.65 -5.94
CA LYS A 94 -12.45 -2.80 -6.33
C LYS A 94 -12.12 -2.93 -7.82
N PRO A 95 -11.63 -1.84 -8.46
CA PRO A 95 -11.14 -1.88 -9.83
C PRO A 95 -9.73 -2.47 -9.86
N ILE A 96 -9.50 -3.53 -10.65
CA ILE A 96 -8.23 -4.29 -10.66
C ILE A 96 -7.44 -4.17 -11.98
N ALA A 97 -8.12 -3.86 -13.08
CA ALA A 97 -7.50 -3.55 -14.36
C ALA A 97 -8.34 -2.47 -15.08
N ALA A 98 -7.69 -1.50 -15.70
CA ALA A 98 -8.33 -0.47 -16.52
C ALA A 98 -8.11 -0.77 -18.00
N GLU A 99 -9.13 -0.51 -18.83
CA GLU A 99 -8.92 -0.37 -20.27
C GLU A 99 -8.01 0.81 -20.59
N VAL A 100 -7.23 0.67 -21.66
CA VAL A 100 -6.41 1.74 -22.22
C VAL A 100 -6.86 2.02 -23.64
N TYR A 101 -6.97 3.30 -24.00
CA TYR A 101 -7.33 3.76 -25.33
C TYR A 101 -6.15 4.49 -25.97
N GLU A 102 -5.93 4.30 -27.26
CA GLU A 102 -4.87 4.97 -28.02
C GLU A 102 -5.35 6.35 -28.51
N HIS A 103 -4.52 7.38 -28.35
CA HIS A 103 -4.75 8.76 -28.79
C HIS A 103 -3.51 9.26 -29.56
N SER A 104 -3.64 10.37 -30.29
CA SER A 104 -2.56 10.93 -31.12
C SER A 104 -1.27 11.32 -30.37
N GLU A 105 -1.33 11.46 -29.04
CA GLU A 105 -0.20 11.78 -28.17
C GLU A 105 0.31 10.58 -27.33
N GLY A 106 -0.33 9.41 -27.45
CA GLY A 106 -0.01 8.21 -26.69
C GLY A 106 -1.23 7.46 -26.15
N SER A 107 -1.01 6.46 -25.30
CA SER A 107 -2.07 5.63 -24.73
C SER A 107 -2.57 6.17 -23.37
N THR A 108 -3.88 6.20 -23.12
CA THR A 108 -4.46 6.76 -21.88
C THR A 108 -5.52 5.85 -21.23
N THR A 109 -5.63 5.91 -19.90
CA THR A 109 -6.65 5.19 -19.09
C THR A 109 -7.88 6.07 -18.78
N SER A 110 -8.18 7.08 -19.61
CA SER A 110 -9.25 8.05 -19.34
C SER A 110 -9.60 8.88 -20.57
N TYR A 111 -10.73 9.56 -20.54
CA TYR A 111 -11.13 10.52 -21.56
C TYR A 111 -11.79 11.75 -20.91
N TYR A 112 -11.64 12.92 -21.53
CA TYR A 112 -12.29 14.14 -21.06
C TYR A 112 -13.74 14.21 -21.53
N ALA A 113 -14.66 14.48 -20.61
CA ALA A 113 -16.04 14.86 -20.87
C ALA A 113 -16.13 16.36 -21.11
N VAL A 114 -16.75 16.76 -22.22
CA VAL A 114 -16.83 18.15 -22.67
C VAL A 114 -18.25 18.51 -23.11
N ALA A 115 -18.60 19.78 -22.95
CA ALA A 115 -19.80 20.37 -23.53
C ALA A 115 -19.40 21.13 -24.80
N VAL A 116 -19.83 20.63 -25.96
CA VAL A 116 -19.55 21.21 -27.29
C VAL A 116 -20.72 22.10 -27.69
N VAL A 117 -20.43 23.30 -28.19
CA VAL A 117 -21.39 24.27 -28.72
C VAL A 117 -20.97 24.71 -30.13
N LYS A 118 -21.89 25.30 -30.89
CA LYS A 118 -21.55 25.95 -32.17
C LYS A 118 -20.97 27.34 -31.94
N LYS A 119 -19.90 27.67 -32.67
CA LYS A 119 -19.30 28.99 -32.74
C LYS A 119 -20.30 30.00 -33.32
N GLY A 120 -20.24 31.26 -32.86
CA GLY A 120 -21.24 32.29 -33.19
C GLY A 120 -22.55 32.17 -32.42
N THR A 121 -22.62 31.28 -31.42
CA THR A 121 -23.53 31.44 -30.27
C THR A 121 -22.75 32.09 -29.13
N ASP A 122 -23.37 32.93 -28.31
CA ASP A 122 -22.63 33.71 -27.29
C ASP A 122 -22.77 33.20 -25.84
N PHE A 123 -23.66 32.23 -25.60
CA PHE A 123 -24.01 31.80 -24.24
C PHE A 123 -22.88 31.04 -23.51
N THR A 124 -22.76 31.24 -22.21
CA THR A 124 -21.81 30.57 -21.30
C THR A 124 -22.48 29.40 -20.55
N ILE A 125 -21.72 28.68 -19.71
CA ILE A 125 -22.28 27.61 -18.83
C ILE A 125 -23.40 28.13 -17.92
N ASN A 126 -23.31 29.39 -17.49
CA ASN A 126 -24.28 30.05 -16.60
C ASN A 126 -25.64 30.33 -17.30
N GLU A 127 -25.69 30.19 -18.63
CA GLU A 127 -26.84 30.54 -19.48
C GLU A 127 -27.44 29.32 -20.18
N LEU A 128 -27.13 28.11 -19.68
CA LEU A 128 -27.69 26.85 -20.18
C LEU A 128 -29.18 26.64 -19.85
N ARG A 129 -29.72 27.36 -18.85
CA ARG A 129 -31.13 27.28 -18.48
C ARG A 129 -32.02 27.73 -19.64
N GLY A 130 -33.01 26.92 -20.00
CA GLY A 130 -33.90 27.15 -21.14
C GLY A 130 -33.31 26.81 -22.52
N LYS A 131 -32.03 26.44 -22.63
CA LYS A 131 -31.44 25.94 -23.88
C LYS A 131 -31.93 24.52 -24.21
N THR A 132 -31.57 24.05 -25.39
CA THR A 132 -31.79 22.68 -25.86
C THR A 132 -30.51 21.85 -25.82
N SER A 133 -30.61 20.56 -25.48
CA SER A 133 -29.43 19.74 -25.18
C SER A 133 -29.43 18.35 -25.85
N CYS A 134 -28.25 17.90 -26.25
CA CYS A 134 -28.01 16.58 -26.85
C CYS A 134 -27.12 15.73 -25.93
N HIS A 135 -27.60 14.55 -25.53
CA HIS A 135 -26.94 13.67 -24.56
C HIS A 135 -26.65 12.30 -25.18
N THR A 136 -25.53 11.66 -24.81
CA THR A 136 -25.17 10.32 -25.36
C THR A 136 -26.03 9.16 -24.85
N GLY A 137 -26.85 9.41 -23.83
CA GLY A 137 -27.81 8.47 -23.23
C GLY A 137 -27.92 8.59 -21.71
N LEU A 138 -29.08 8.24 -21.17
CA LEU A 138 -29.38 8.26 -19.73
C LEU A 138 -28.38 7.38 -18.94
N GLY A 139 -27.81 7.93 -17.87
CA GLY A 139 -26.87 7.23 -16.98
C GLY A 139 -25.44 7.06 -17.52
N ARG A 140 -25.11 7.60 -18.70
CA ARG A 140 -23.75 7.51 -19.27
C ARG A 140 -22.83 8.59 -18.71
N SER A 141 -21.59 8.20 -18.41
CA SER A 141 -20.53 9.06 -17.84
C SER A 141 -20.49 10.50 -18.39
N ALA A 142 -20.01 10.72 -19.62
CA ALA A 142 -19.84 12.06 -20.19
C ALA A 142 -21.14 12.72 -20.72
N GLY A 143 -22.16 11.92 -21.05
CA GLY A 143 -23.39 12.42 -21.64
C GLY A 143 -24.51 12.73 -20.66
N TRP A 144 -24.43 12.23 -19.42
CA TRP A 144 -25.47 12.42 -18.41
C TRP A 144 -24.87 12.66 -17.02
N ASN A 145 -24.06 11.71 -16.51
CA ASN A 145 -23.67 11.73 -15.10
C ASN A 145 -22.85 12.98 -14.74
N ILE A 146 -21.86 13.31 -15.58
CA ILE A 146 -21.05 14.51 -15.42
C ILE A 146 -21.84 15.80 -15.63
N PRO A 147 -22.50 16.03 -16.79
CA PRO A 147 -23.16 17.31 -17.02
C PRO A 147 -24.29 17.60 -16.04
N ILE A 148 -25.14 16.60 -15.74
CA ILE A 148 -26.24 16.80 -14.79
C ILE A 148 -25.71 16.90 -13.35
N GLY A 149 -24.72 16.09 -12.97
CA GLY A 149 -24.17 16.08 -11.62
C GLY A 149 -23.46 17.39 -11.27
N ILE A 150 -22.74 17.98 -12.23
CA ILE A 150 -22.08 19.29 -12.06
C ILE A 150 -23.11 20.43 -11.98
N LEU A 151 -24.12 20.44 -12.85
CA LEU A 151 -25.16 21.48 -12.82
C LEU A 151 -25.98 21.44 -11.51
N ILE A 152 -26.25 20.25 -10.96
CA ILE A 152 -26.87 20.11 -9.62
C ILE A 152 -25.88 20.57 -8.53
N HIS A 153 -24.61 20.17 -8.59
CA HIS A 153 -23.60 20.53 -7.59
C HIS A 153 -23.36 22.04 -7.50
N ARG A 154 -23.40 22.74 -8.63
CA ARG A 154 -23.30 24.21 -8.72
C ARG A 154 -24.57 24.95 -8.27
N GLY A 155 -25.70 24.25 -8.14
CA GLY A 155 -27.01 24.85 -7.90
C GLY A 155 -27.69 25.42 -9.16
N ASP A 156 -27.16 25.15 -10.35
CA ASP A 156 -27.76 25.56 -11.62
C ASP A 156 -29.07 24.80 -11.89
N ILE A 157 -29.13 23.51 -11.51
CA ILE A 157 -30.35 22.68 -11.46
C ILE A 157 -30.80 22.51 -10.02
N GLU A 158 -32.01 22.97 -9.71
CA GLU A 158 -32.67 22.78 -8.43
C GLU A 158 -33.23 21.35 -8.32
N TRP A 159 -32.58 20.51 -7.49
CA TRP A 159 -33.04 19.16 -7.16
C TRP A 159 -32.55 18.76 -5.76
N ASP A 160 -33.48 18.58 -4.82
CA ASP A 160 -33.18 18.35 -3.39
C ASP A 160 -33.10 16.85 -3.01
N GLY A 161 -33.09 15.96 -4.00
CA GLY A 161 -33.08 14.51 -3.83
C GLY A 161 -34.37 13.85 -4.32
N LYS A 162 -34.48 12.52 -4.18
CA LYS A 162 -35.56 11.73 -4.81
C LYS A 162 -36.94 12.06 -4.23
N ASP A 163 -36.98 12.48 -2.96
CA ASP A 163 -38.19 12.97 -2.28
C ASP A 163 -38.79 14.22 -2.96
N SER A 164 -37.97 15.02 -3.66
CA SER A 164 -38.41 16.25 -4.35
C SER A 164 -38.96 16.00 -5.77
N GLY A 165 -38.71 14.81 -6.34
CA GLY A 165 -39.08 14.44 -7.70
C GLY A 165 -37.98 13.63 -8.39
N SER A 166 -38.26 13.14 -9.61
CA SER A 166 -37.26 12.44 -10.41
C SER A 166 -36.20 13.41 -10.94
N ILE A 167 -34.96 12.94 -11.07
CA ILE A 167 -33.87 13.75 -11.62
C ILE A 167 -34.13 14.10 -13.11
N GLU A 168 -34.77 13.18 -13.84
CA GLU A 168 -35.26 13.39 -15.19
C GLU A 168 -36.20 14.61 -15.27
N GLN A 169 -37.11 14.76 -14.30
CA GLN A 169 -38.04 15.88 -14.22
C GLN A 169 -37.34 17.21 -13.91
N ALA A 170 -36.34 17.20 -13.01
CA ALA A 170 -35.54 18.40 -12.73
C ALA A 170 -34.76 18.87 -13.99
N VAL A 171 -34.14 17.94 -14.72
CA VAL A 171 -33.46 18.23 -16.00
C VAL A 171 -34.44 18.70 -17.07
N ALA A 172 -35.63 18.11 -17.13
CA ALA A 172 -36.72 18.53 -18.02
C ALA A 172 -37.29 19.92 -17.66
N ASN A 173 -37.14 20.39 -16.43
CA ASN A 173 -37.49 21.75 -16.04
C ASN A 173 -36.39 22.77 -16.37
N PHE A 174 -35.12 22.33 -16.35
CA PHE A 174 -33.98 23.18 -16.67
C PHE A 174 -33.79 23.43 -18.17
N PHE A 175 -33.84 22.39 -19.02
CA PHE A 175 -33.75 22.53 -20.47
C PHE A 175 -35.14 22.67 -21.11
N SER A 176 -35.25 23.44 -22.20
CA SER A 176 -36.55 23.63 -22.89
C SER A 176 -36.98 22.38 -23.68
N ALA A 177 -36.01 21.68 -24.28
CA ALA A 177 -36.17 20.39 -24.93
C ALA A 177 -34.81 19.69 -25.08
N SER A 178 -34.77 18.36 -24.97
CA SER A 178 -33.52 17.60 -25.09
C SER A 178 -33.68 16.35 -25.97
N CYS A 179 -32.54 15.72 -26.29
CA CYS A 179 -32.49 14.32 -26.65
C CYS A 179 -31.62 13.54 -25.65
N VAL A 180 -32.25 12.67 -24.87
CA VAL A 180 -31.67 11.78 -23.87
C VAL A 180 -32.08 10.33 -24.17
N PRO A 181 -31.33 9.61 -25.01
CA PRO A 181 -31.63 8.22 -25.36
C PRO A 181 -31.72 7.33 -24.12
N GLY A 182 -32.82 6.59 -24.00
CA GLY A 182 -33.14 5.77 -22.82
C GLY A 182 -34.00 6.45 -21.75
N ALA A 183 -34.30 7.75 -21.87
CA ALA A 183 -35.33 8.39 -21.04
C ALA A 183 -36.73 8.06 -21.58
N THR A 184 -37.62 7.61 -20.71
CA THR A 184 -38.99 7.16 -21.06
C THR A 184 -40.08 7.92 -20.30
N THR A 185 -39.75 8.49 -19.14
CA THR A 185 -40.70 9.16 -18.23
C THR A 185 -41.07 10.57 -18.68
N GLU A 186 -40.09 11.35 -19.14
CA GLU A 186 -40.24 12.79 -19.37
C GLU A 186 -40.25 13.17 -20.87
N PRO A 187 -41.38 13.63 -21.44
CA PRO A 187 -41.50 13.93 -22.88
C PRO A 187 -40.54 14.99 -23.40
N LYS A 188 -40.16 15.97 -22.56
CA LYS A 188 -39.16 16.98 -22.95
C LYS A 188 -37.79 16.37 -23.22
N LEU A 189 -37.41 15.28 -22.52
CA LEU A 189 -36.08 14.68 -22.62
C LEU A 189 -35.84 13.90 -23.91
N TYR A 190 -36.89 13.42 -24.59
CA TYR A 190 -36.77 12.76 -25.90
C TYR A 190 -37.37 13.57 -27.06
N ARG A 191 -37.78 14.82 -26.82
CA ARG A 191 -38.44 15.69 -27.80
C ARG A 191 -37.59 15.93 -29.05
N GLN A 192 -36.30 16.18 -28.85
CA GLN A 192 -35.33 16.46 -29.92
C GLN A 192 -34.77 15.18 -30.56
N CYS A 193 -35.11 13.99 -30.05
CA CYS A 193 -34.61 12.73 -30.62
C CYS A 193 -35.24 12.42 -31.99
N LYS A 194 -34.39 11.91 -32.89
CA LYS A 194 -34.72 11.51 -34.27
C LYS A 194 -35.23 10.05 -34.29
N GLY A 195 -36.26 9.78 -35.10
CA GLY A 195 -36.92 8.46 -35.19
C GLY A 195 -38.43 8.52 -34.91
N ASP A 196 -39.08 7.36 -34.89
CA ASP A 196 -40.49 7.17 -34.53
C ASP A 196 -40.67 6.96 -33.03
N SER A 197 -41.89 7.05 -32.52
CA SER A 197 -42.19 7.04 -31.08
C SER A 197 -41.50 5.92 -30.28
N LYS A 198 -41.41 4.69 -30.83
CA LYS A 198 -40.68 3.58 -30.17
C LYS A 198 -39.15 3.67 -30.30
N THR A 199 -38.62 4.25 -31.37
CA THR A 199 -37.17 4.32 -31.61
C THR A 199 -36.52 5.57 -31.02
N LYS A 200 -37.25 6.68 -30.86
CA LYS A 200 -36.77 7.91 -30.20
C LYS A 200 -36.26 7.69 -28.77
N MET A 201 -36.95 6.85 -28.01
CA MET A 201 -36.59 6.53 -26.61
C MET A 201 -35.51 5.44 -26.52
N SER A 202 -35.14 4.78 -27.63
CA SER A 202 -34.21 3.65 -27.60
C SER A 202 -32.78 4.08 -27.27
N ARG A 203 -32.08 3.28 -26.46
CA ARG A 203 -30.62 3.39 -26.27
C ARG A 203 -29.82 3.10 -27.55
N THR A 204 -30.45 2.58 -28.61
CA THR A 204 -29.86 2.37 -29.94
C THR A 204 -30.37 3.38 -30.99
N GLY A 205 -31.08 4.45 -30.59
CA GLY A 205 -31.60 5.45 -31.51
C GLY A 205 -30.50 6.25 -32.26
N PRO A 206 -30.83 6.94 -33.37
CA PRO A 206 -29.84 7.64 -34.22
C PRO A 206 -29.00 8.71 -33.51
N TYR A 207 -29.53 9.31 -32.45
CA TYR A 207 -28.83 10.31 -31.62
C TYR A 207 -28.18 9.71 -30.36
N SER A 208 -28.10 8.38 -30.25
CA SER A 208 -27.40 7.70 -29.16
C SER A 208 -25.89 7.66 -29.34
N GLY A 209 -25.17 7.65 -28.22
CA GLY A 209 -23.71 7.65 -28.20
C GLY A 209 -23.10 8.99 -28.60
N TYR A 210 -21.76 8.98 -28.68
CA TYR A 210 -20.96 10.17 -28.90
C TYR A 210 -21.26 10.85 -30.25
N SER A 211 -21.15 10.10 -31.36
CA SER A 211 -21.49 10.58 -32.70
C SER A 211 -22.95 11.04 -32.78
N GLY A 212 -23.90 10.27 -32.23
CA GLY A 212 -25.32 10.61 -32.27
C GLY A 212 -25.66 11.93 -31.56
N ALA A 213 -25.09 12.17 -30.37
CA ALA A 213 -25.26 13.42 -29.65
C ALA A 213 -24.61 14.61 -30.37
N PHE A 214 -23.46 14.41 -31.03
CA PHE A 214 -22.83 15.44 -31.86
C PHE A 214 -23.63 15.72 -33.15
N HIS A 215 -24.20 14.69 -33.80
CA HIS A 215 -25.10 14.89 -34.95
C HIS A 215 -26.37 15.65 -34.57
N CYS A 216 -26.91 15.43 -33.37
CA CYS A 216 -28.01 16.21 -32.81
C CYS A 216 -27.69 17.72 -32.72
N LEU A 217 -26.47 18.09 -32.29
CA LEU A 217 -25.98 19.48 -32.32
C LEU A 217 -25.74 19.97 -33.76
N LYS A 218 -25.08 19.18 -34.62
CA LYS A 218 -24.80 19.54 -36.03
C LYS A 218 -26.09 19.83 -36.81
N GLU A 219 -27.12 19.02 -36.66
CA GLU A 219 -28.46 19.22 -37.23
C GLU A 219 -29.31 20.33 -36.55
N GLY A 220 -28.74 21.07 -35.58
CA GLY A 220 -29.42 22.18 -34.90
C GLY A 220 -30.62 21.74 -34.05
N LYS A 221 -30.56 20.52 -33.48
CA LYS A 221 -31.59 20.00 -32.57
C LYS A 221 -31.23 20.19 -31.09
N GLY A 222 -29.98 20.57 -30.79
CA GLY A 222 -29.56 21.07 -29.49
C GLY A 222 -28.64 22.28 -29.67
N ASP A 223 -28.58 23.16 -28.68
CA ASP A 223 -27.61 24.25 -28.57
C ASP A 223 -26.26 23.74 -28.04
N VAL A 224 -26.29 22.68 -27.22
CA VAL A 224 -25.12 22.03 -26.61
C VAL A 224 -25.18 20.51 -26.76
N ALA A 225 -24.03 19.87 -27.02
CA ALA A 225 -23.85 18.42 -26.96
C ALA A 225 -22.85 18.02 -25.86
N PHE A 226 -23.25 17.11 -24.99
CA PHE A 226 -22.40 16.55 -23.94
C PHE A 226 -21.75 15.25 -24.43
N VAL A 227 -20.45 15.30 -24.73
CA VAL A 227 -19.70 14.24 -25.44
C VAL A 227 -18.28 14.07 -24.89
N LYS A 228 -17.44 13.23 -25.52
CA LYS A 228 -16.01 13.13 -25.21
C LYS A 228 -15.21 14.09 -26.12
N HIS A 229 -14.05 14.54 -25.66
CA HIS A 229 -13.18 15.47 -26.39
C HIS A 229 -12.86 15.06 -27.85
N THR A 230 -12.66 13.76 -28.13
CA THR A 230 -12.35 13.30 -29.49
C THR A 230 -13.55 13.33 -30.46
N THR A 231 -14.79 13.53 -29.98
CA THR A 231 -15.99 13.36 -30.82
C THR A 231 -16.06 14.33 -32.00
N VAL A 232 -15.64 15.59 -31.85
CA VAL A 232 -15.62 16.53 -32.97
C VAL A 232 -14.57 16.10 -34.01
N GLN A 233 -13.37 15.71 -33.57
CA GLN A 233 -12.31 15.22 -34.45
C GLN A 233 -12.71 13.93 -35.21
N GLU A 234 -13.47 13.04 -34.56
CA GLU A 234 -13.95 11.78 -35.14
C GLU A 234 -15.07 11.97 -36.19
N ASN A 235 -15.89 13.02 -36.07
CA ASN A 235 -17.12 13.17 -36.86
C ASN A 235 -17.15 14.43 -37.76
N ALA A 236 -16.26 15.39 -37.54
CA ALA A 236 -16.17 16.64 -38.28
C ALA A 236 -14.73 17.23 -38.26
N PRO A 237 -13.69 16.47 -38.66
CA PRO A 237 -12.29 16.93 -38.59
C PRO A 237 -12.01 18.21 -39.40
N ASN A 238 -12.72 18.40 -40.52
CA ASN A 238 -12.53 19.52 -41.44
C ASN A 238 -13.38 20.76 -41.06
N GLU A 239 -14.35 20.62 -40.16
CA GLU A 239 -15.27 21.69 -39.73
C GLU A 239 -15.06 22.05 -38.25
N LYS A 240 -13.96 21.58 -37.66
CA LYS A 240 -13.68 21.68 -36.21
C LYS A 240 -13.71 23.11 -35.69
N GLU A 241 -13.31 24.08 -36.52
CA GLU A 241 -13.30 25.51 -36.20
C GLU A 241 -14.71 26.13 -36.07
N GLU A 242 -15.76 25.43 -36.52
CA GLU A 242 -17.17 25.83 -36.34
C GLU A 242 -17.71 25.50 -34.93
N TYR A 243 -16.92 24.82 -34.10
CA TYR A 243 -17.32 24.35 -32.76
C TYR A 243 -16.38 24.88 -31.67
N GLU A 244 -16.92 25.03 -30.47
CA GLU A 244 -16.21 25.49 -29.28
C GLU A 244 -16.57 24.62 -28.07
N LEU A 245 -15.74 24.68 -27.03
CA LEU A 245 -15.98 24.04 -25.75
C LEU A 245 -16.50 25.06 -24.74
N LEU A 246 -17.49 24.65 -23.95
CA LEU A 246 -18.04 25.43 -22.84
C LEU A 246 -17.32 25.05 -21.55
N CYS A 247 -16.62 26.00 -20.92
CA CYS A 247 -15.74 25.73 -19.79
C CYS A 247 -16.43 25.98 -18.44
N LEU A 248 -15.99 25.30 -17.37
CA LEU A 248 -16.61 25.43 -16.04
C LEU A 248 -16.39 26.80 -15.37
N ASP A 249 -15.35 27.51 -15.77
CA ASP A 249 -15.00 28.87 -15.33
C ASP A 249 -15.87 29.96 -15.98
N GLY A 250 -16.79 29.59 -16.87
CA GLY A 250 -17.61 30.51 -17.64
C GLY A 250 -17.02 30.95 -18.98
N THR A 251 -15.79 30.53 -19.30
CA THR A 251 -15.16 30.85 -20.59
C THR A 251 -15.58 29.87 -21.70
N ARG A 252 -15.16 30.19 -22.92
CA ARG A 252 -15.19 29.29 -24.08
C ARG A 252 -13.78 29.11 -24.60
N GLN A 253 -13.49 27.92 -25.13
CA GLN A 253 -12.17 27.57 -25.65
C GLN A 253 -12.28 26.76 -26.95
N PRO A 254 -11.25 26.78 -27.82
CA PRO A 254 -11.21 25.91 -29.00
C PRO A 254 -11.28 24.43 -28.63
N VAL A 255 -11.81 23.60 -29.53
CA VAL A 255 -11.97 22.15 -29.35
C VAL A 255 -10.66 21.43 -28.96
N ASP A 256 -9.51 21.93 -29.43
CA ASP A 256 -8.19 21.39 -29.06
C ASP A 256 -7.77 21.66 -27.62
N ASN A 257 -8.29 22.71 -26.98
CA ASN A 257 -7.91 23.07 -25.62
C ASN A 257 -8.72 22.31 -24.55
N TYR A 258 -9.20 21.10 -24.87
CA TYR A 258 -10.00 20.26 -23.97
C TYR A 258 -9.25 19.89 -22.68
N LYS A 259 -7.92 19.89 -22.68
CA LYS A 259 -7.12 19.64 -21.47
C LYS A 259 -7.31 20.72 -20.41
N ALA A 260 -7.44 21.99 -20.80
CA ALA A 260 -7.77 23.09 -19.89
C ALA A 260 -9.28 23.30 -19.75
N CYS A 261 -10.05 23.03 -20.80
CA CYS A 261 -11.51 23.23 -20.84
C CYS A 261 -12.24 21.89 -20.98
N HIS A 262 -12.53 21.25 -19.83
CA HIS A 262 -13.40 20.09 -19.74
C HIS A 262 -14.26 20.18 -18.48
N TRP A 263 -15.31 19.36 -18.44
CA TRP A 263 -16.23 19.31 -17.30
C TRP A 263 -15.79 18.28 -16.26
N ALA A 264 -15.31 17.13 -16.73
CA ALA A 264 -14.64 16.17 -15.87
C ALA A 264 -13.72 15.27 -16.67
N ARG A 265 -12.73 14.72 -16.00
CA ARG A 265 -11.94 13.61 -16.49
C ARG A 265 -12.63 12.29 -16.11
N VAL A 266 -13.10 11.54 -17.10
CA VAL A 266 -13.73 10.23 -16.89
C VAL A 266 -12.67 9.14 -17.02
N PRO A 267 -12.50 8.22 -16.05
CA PRO A 267 -11.62 7.09 -16.23
C PRO A 267 -12.15 6.11 -17.28
N ALA A 268 -11.28 5.26 -17.80
CA ALA A 268 -11.67 4.15 -18.66
C ALA A 268 -12.55 3.13 -17.92
N HIS A 269 -13.19 2.24 -18.67
CA HIS A 269 -13.88 1.10 -18.07
C HIS A 269 -12.88 0.25 -17.27
N ALA A 270 -13.33 -0.32 -16.16
CA ALA A 270 -12.50 -1.11 -15.26
C ALA A 270 -13.08 -2.50 -15.01
N VAL A 271 -12.21 -3.49 -14.98
CA VAL A 271 -12.51 -4.82 -14.45
C VAL A 271 -12.66 -4.70 -12.94
N MET A 272 -13.86 -4.97 -12.45
CA MET A 272 -14.21 -5.00 -11.04
C MET A 272 -14.14 -6.43 -10.49
N ALA A 273 -13.55 -6.58 -9.31
CA ALA A 273 -13.48 -7.83 -8.57
C ALA A 273 -13.67 -7.59 -7.06
N ARG A 274 -13.80 -8.66 -6.27
CA ARG A 274 -13.70 -8.56 -4.81
C ARG A 274 -12.26 -8.22 -4.40
N ASP A 275 -12.11 -7.60 -3.23
CA ASP A 275 -10.82 -7.39 -2.56
C ASP A 275 -10.35 -8.70 -1.88
N ASP A 276 -10.11 -9.73 -2.68
CA ASP A 276 -9.69 -11.06 -2.23
C ASP A 276 -8.41 -11.57 -2.95
N ASN A 277 -8.00 -12.80 -2.64
CA ASN A 277 -6.76 -13.37 -3.18
C ASN A 277 -6.79 -13.63 -4.70
N LYS A 278 -7.97 -13.68 -5.34
CA LYS A 278 -8.09 -13.93 -6.79
C LYS A 278 -7.70 -12.74 -7.66
N VAL A 279 -7.50 -11.54 -7.09
CA VAL A 279 -7.10 -10.36 -7.87
C VAL A 279 -5.82 -10.60 -8.69
N ASN A 280 -4.85 -11.33 -8.13
CA ASN A 280 -3.64 -11.72 -8.84
C ASN A 280 -3.92 -12.72 -9.97
N ASP A 281 -4.82 -13.68 -9.74
CA ASP A 281 -5.19 -14.71 -10.70
C ASP A 281 -5.91 -14.13 -11.92
N ILE A 282 -6.87 -13.23 -11.67
CA ILE A 282 -7.60 -12.50 -12.71
C ILE A 282 -6.62 -11.63 -13.51
N TRP A 283 -5.70 -10.91 -12.86
CA TRP A 283 -4.67 -10.15 -13.57
C TRP A 283 -3.76 -11.04 -14.43
N ASN A 284 -3.27 -12.17 -13.89
CA ASN A 284 -2.40 -13.09 -14.63
C ASN A 284 -3.11 -13.67 -15.86
N PHE A 285 -4.39 -14.02 -15.74
CA PHE A 285 -5.23 -14.45 -16.87
C PHE A 285 -5.41 -13.34 -17.90
N LEU A 286 -5.78 -12.12 -17.49
CA LEU A 286 -5.97 -10.98 -18.39
C LEU A 286 -4.67 -10.59 -19.10
N SER A 287 -3.53 -10.63 -18.40
CA SER A 287 -2.20 -10.41 -18.96
C SER A 287 -1.87 -11.44 -20.04
N LYS A 288 -2.18 -12.72 -19.82
CA LYS A 288 -1.95 -13.78 -20.82
C LYS A 288 -2.92 -13.69 -22.00
N ALA A 289 -4.18 -13.34 -21.75
CA ALA A 289 -5.20 -13.16 -22.77
C ALA A 289 -4.87 -11.98 -23.71
N GLN A 290 -4.41 -10.84 -23.18
CA GLN A 290 -3.99 -9.72 -24.04
C GLN A 290 -2.67 -9.98 -24.78
N GLU A 291 -1.74 -10.74 -24.21
CA GLU A 291 -0.51 -11.18 -24.91
C GLU A 291 -0.82 -12.03 -26.14
N LYS A 292 -1.80 -12.95 -26.05
CA LYS A 292 -2.18 -13.86 -27.15
C LYS A 292 -3.19 -13.25 -28.14
N PHE A 293 -4.10 -12.41 -27.66
CA PHE A 293 -5.31 -11.99 -28.40
C PHE A 293 -5.54 -10.47 -28.42
N GLY A 294 -4.56 -9.68 -27.97
CA GLY A 294 -4.60 -8.22 -28.02
C GLY A 294 -4.43 -7.65 -29.44
N VAL A 295 -4.31 -6.32 -29.52
CA VAL A 295 -4.10 -5.61 -30.78
C VAL A 295 -2.77 -6.02 -31.42
N GLY A 296 -2.75 -6.18 -32.75
CA GLY A 296 -1.56 -6.57 -33.51
C GLY A 296 -1.26 -8.08 -33.51
N THR A 297 -2.08 -8.91 -32.85
CA THR A 297 -1.93 -10.37 -32.86
C THR A 297 -2.48 -11.01 -34.14
N THR A 298 -1.84 -12.08 -34.62
CA THR A 298 -2.27 -12.86 -35.81
C THR A 298 -3.33 -13.93 -35.49
N SER A 299 -3.99 -13.82 -34.34
CA SER A 299 -5.03 -14.75 -33.91
C SER A 299 -6.34 -14.53 -34.67
N THR A 300 -7.12 -15.59 -34.86
CA THR A 300 -8.50 -15.51 -35.36
C THR A 300 -9.49 -14.98 -34.30
N PHE A 301 -9.14 -15.09 -33.03
CA PHE A 301 -9.86 -14.48 -31.92
C PHE A 301 -9.14 -13.21 -31.43
N HIS A 302 -9.89 -12.11 -31.32
CA HIS A 302 -9.43 -10.83 -30.78
C HIS A 302 -10.17 -10.49 -29.49
N LEU A 303 -9.42 -10.15 -28.44
CA LEU A 303 -9.94 -9.75 -27.13
C LEU A 303 -10.66 -8.39 -27.21
N PHE A 304 -10.04 -7.43 -27.89
CA PHE A 304 -10.62 -6.14 -28.26
C PHE A 304 -11.05 -6.20 -29.74
N GLY A 305 -12.24 -5.71 -30.09
CA GLY A 305 -12.79 -5.90 -31.43
C GLY A 305 -12.11 -5.06 -32.51
N PRO A 306 -12.05 -5.55 -33.77
CA PRO A 306 -11.52 -4.76 -34.87
C PRO A 306 -12.44 -3.56 -35.17
N PRO A 307 -11.89 -2.36 -35.45
CA PRO A 307 -12.69 -1.18 -35.78
C PRO A 307 -13.46 -1.42 -37.09
N GLY A 308 -14.80 -1.38 -37.02
CA GLY A 308 -15.66 -1.42 -38.21
C GLY A 308 -16.83 -2.40 -38.21
N LYS A 309 -17.09 -3.17 -37.13
CA LYS A 309 -18.32 -3.98 -37.06
C LYS A 309 -19.56 -3.10 -37.20
N LYS A 310 -20.40 -3.39 -38.19
CA LYS A 310 -21.57 -2.57 -38.56
C LYS A 310 -22.79 -2.80 -37.67
N ASP A 311 -22.95 -4.00 -37.11
CA ASP A 311 -24.04 -4.33 -36.20
C ASP A 311 -23.78 -3.77 -34.78
N PRO A 312 -24.64 -2.86 -34.25
CA PRO A 312 -24.51 -2.37 -32.88
C PRO A 312 -24.63 -3.45 -31.79
N ALA A 313 -25.29 -4.58 -32.06
CA ALA A 313 -25.47 -5.67 -31.09
C ALA A 313 -24.21 -6.52 -30.86
N LEU A 314 -23.18 -6.33 -31.69
CA LEU A 314 -21.92 -7.09 -31.64
C LEU A 314 -20.70 -6.21 -31.25
N LYS A 315 -20.97 -5.02 -30.68
CA LYS A 315 -19.96 -4.06 -30.22
C LYS A 315 -19.72 -4.15 -28.72
N ASP A 316 -18.51 -3.77 -28.31
CA ASP A 316 -18.09 -3.59 -26.91
C ASP A 316 -18.40 -4.80 -25.99
N LEU A 317 -18.23 -6.02 -26.52
CA LEU A 317 -18.48 -7.27 -25.80
C LEU A 317 -17.27 -7.65 -24.92
N LEU A 318 -17.47 -7.89 -23.62
CA LEU A 318 -16.45 -8.10 -22.55
C LEU A 318 -15.58 -6.87 -22.24
N PHE A 319 -15.08 -6.24 -23.29
CA PHE A 319 -14.27 -5.04 -23.29
C PHE A 319 -14.68 -4.18 -24.48
N LYS A 320 -14.40 -2.89 -24.41
CA LYS A 320 -14.67 -1.99 -25.54
C LYS A 320 -13.81 -2.36 -26.75
N ASP A 321 -14.38 -2.20 -27.93
CA ASP A 321 -13.65 -2.45 -29.18
C ASP A 321 -12.57 -1.40 -29.43
N SER A 322 -12.66 -0.23 -28.78
CA SER A 322 -11.63 0.82 -28.83
C SER A 322 -10.46 0.61 -27.85
N ALA A 323 -10.49 -0.42 -27.01
CA ALA A 323 -9.40 -0.71 -26.08
C ALA A 323 -8.20 -1.33 -26.81
N VAL A 324 -6.98 -0.93 -26.45
CA VAL A 324 -5.74 -1.46 -27.06
C VAL A 324 -4.98 -2.39 -26.13
N GLN A 325 -5.09 -2.18 -24.81
CA GLN A 325 -4.51 -3.03 -23.76
C GLN A 325 -5.31 -2.89 -22.45
N LEU A 326 -5.04 -3.78 -21.50
CA LEU A 326 -5.49 -3.68 -20.10
C LEU A 326 -4.30 -3.36 -19.20
N LYS A 327 -4.39 -2.30 -18.41
CA LYS A 327 -3.36 -1.88 -17.44
C LYS A 327 -3.76 -2.27 -16.03
N ARG A 328 -2.85 -2.91 -15.29
CA ARG A 328 -3.08 -3.26 -13.88
C ARG A 328 -3.30 -2.01 -13.04
N ILE A 329 -4.27 -2.06 -12.14
CA ILE A 329 -4.53 -1.01 -11.17
C ILE A 329 -3.78 -1.35 -9.86
N PRO A 330 -3.11 -0.37 -9.20
CA PRO A 330 -2.45 -0.58 -7.91
C PRO A 330 -3.43 -1.02 -6.81
N SER A 331 -2.98 -1.88 -5.89
CA SER A 331 -3.82 -2.52 -4.84
C SER A 331 -4.51 -1.55 -3.87
N LEU A 332 -3.89 -0.39 -3.63
CA LEU A 332 -4.42 0.66 -2.75
C LEU A 332 -5.53 1.50 -3.43
N MET A 333 -5.76 1.32 -4.74
CA MET A 333 -6.84 2.02 -5.45
C MET A 333 -8.21 1.47 -5.02
N ASP A 334 -9.09 2.36 -4.58
CA ASP A 334 -10.52 2.09 -4.45
C ASP A 334 -11.32 2.78 -5.58
N THR A 335 -12.63 2.60 -5.58
CA THR A 335 -13.49 3.21 -6.61
C THR A 335 -13.49 4.73 -6.55
N GLN A 336 -13.36 5.34 -5.36
CA GLN A 336 -13.36 6.81 -5.23
C GLN A 336 -12.07 7.41 -5.78
N LEU A 337 -10.90 6.81 -5.48
CA LEU A 337 -9.61 7.22 -6.02
C LEU A 337 -9.52 6.95 -7.54
N TYR A 338 -10.06 5.83 -8.02
CA TYR A 338 -10.06 5.50 -9.45
C TYR A 338 -10.88 6.49 -10.28
N LEU A 339 -12.08 6.82 -9.77
CA LEU A 339 -13.00 7.80 -10.35
C LEU A 339 -12.49 9.24 -10.24
N GLY A 340 -11.83 9.59 -9.14
CA GLY A 340 -11.38 10.94 -8.85
C GLY A 340 -12.48 11.84 -8.27
N PHE A 341 -12.06 12.93 -7.62
CA PHE A 341 -12.92 13.80 -6.82
C PHE A 341 -14.14 14.33 -7.59
N ASP A 342 -13.94 14.97 -8.74
CA ASP A 342 -15.01 15.64 -9.49
C ASP A 342 -16.05 14.64 -10.03
N TYR A 343 -15.59 13.52 -10.60
CA TYR A 343 -16.47 12.50 -11.16
C TYR A 343 -17.27 11.78 -10.06
N TYR A 344 -16.63 11.45 -8.93
CA TYR A 344 -17.29 10.85 -7.79
C TYR A 344 -18.30 11.82 -7.14
N GLY A 345 -17.92 13.09 -6.97
CA GLY A 345 -18.79 14.15 -6.43
C GLY A 345 -19.99 14.44 -7.33
N ALA A 346 -19.81 14.42 -8.66
CA ALA A 346 -20.89 14.53 -9.62
C ALA A 346 -21.90 13.38 -9.47
N ILE A 347 -21.46 12.11 -9.47
CA ILE A 347 -22.39 10.97 -9.28
C ILE A 347 -23.06 11.01 -7.91
N GLN A 348 -22.32 11.29 -6.84
CA GLN A 348 -22.90 11.39 -5.51
C GLN A 348 -24.01 12.45 -5.46
N SER A 349 -23.85 13.56 -6.19
CA SER A 349 -24.87 14.61 -6.30
C SER A 349 -26.14 14.15 -7.05
N LEU A 350 -26.05 13.16 -7.95
CA LEU A 350 -27.22 12.51 -8.60
C LEU A 350 -27.95 11.51 -7.68
N GLN A 351 -27.29 11.01 -6.63
CA GLN A 351 -27.83 9.95 -5.77
C GLN A 351 -28.36 10.46 -4.42
N LYS A 352 -28.00 11.67 -4.01
CA LYS A 352 -28.28 12.20 -2.67
C LYS A 352 -29.77 12.28 -2.35
N ASP A 353 -30.20 11.42 -1.42
CA ASP A 353 -31.18 11.85 -0.42
C ASP A 353 -30.42 12.62 0.66
N ARG A 354 -30.60 13.95 0.67
CA ARG A 354 -30.33 14.87 1.78
C ARG A 354 -28.98 14.77 2.51
N LEU A 355 -27.89 15.16 1.84
CA LEU A 355 -26.71 15.74 2.50
C LEU A 355 -26.38 17.12 1.91
N THR A 356 -26.85 18.15 2.60
CA THR A 356 -26.72 19.58 2.28
C THR A 356 -25.29 19.97 1.90
N PRO A 357 -25.02 20.39 0.64
CA PRO A 357 -23.72 20.96 0.26
C PRO A 357 -23.38 22.24 1.04
N SER A 358 -24.41 22.97 1.47
CA SER A 358 -24.39 24.32 2.03
C SER A 358 -23.74 24.48 3.42
N ARG A 359 -23.23 23.42 4.07
CA ARG A 359 -22.50 23.52 5.35
C ARG A 359 -20.97 23.39 5.26
N ARG A 360 -20.40 22.99 4.11
CA ARG A 360 -18.93 22.81 3.95
C ARG A 360 -18.18 24.01 3.39
N GLY A 361 -18.85 25.06 2.92
CA GLY A 361 -18.22 26.16 2.17
C GLY A 361 -17.06 26.85 2.89
N ASN A 362 -17.24 27.20 4.17
CA ASN A 362 -16.35 28.15 4.86
C ASN A 362 -15.37 27.51 5.87
N LYS A 363 -15.43 26.20 6.09
CA LYS A 363 -14.59 25.50 7.07
C LYS A 363 -13.44 24.75 6.40
N THR A 364 -12.33 24.60 7.12
CA THR A 364 -11.20 23.77 6.67
C THR A 364 -11.15 22.49 7.51
N GLN A 365 -11.20 21.33 6.86
CA GLN A 365 -11.05 20.04 7.54
C GLN A 365 -9.56 19.70 7.65
N TRP A 366 -8.95 19.98 8.79
CA TRP A 366 -7.58 19.61 9.11
C TRP A 366 -7.49 18.11 9.40
N CYS A 367 -6.47 17.47 8.86
CA CYS A 367 -6.23 16.05 9.03
C CYS A 367 -5.11 15.83 10.06
N ALA A 368 -5.43 15.07 11.10
CA ALA A 368 -4.56 14.78 12.23
C ALA A 368 -4.18 13.30 12.28
N ILE A 369 -2.90 13.00 12.45
CA ILE A 369 -2.35 11.65 12.48
C ILE A 369 -2.41 11.10 13.91
N GLY A 370 -3.20 10.05 14.10
CA GLY A 370 -3.37 9.41 15.41
C GLY A 370 -4.14 10.25 16.44
N ARG A 371 -4.17 9.73 17.68
CA ARG A 371 -5.03 10.26 18.74
C ARG A 371 -4.52 11.56 19.37
N ASP A 372 -3.21 11.74 19.47
CA ASP A 372 -2.62 12.91 20.15
C ASP A 372 -2.72 14.17 19.29
N GLU A 373 -2.41 14.07 18.00
CA GLU A 373 -2.68 15.17 17.06
C GLU A 373 -4.17 15.49 16.99
N LYS A 374 -5.04 14.47 17.00
CA LYS A 374 -6.50 14.69 17.02
C LYS A 374 -6.94 15.44 18.27
N LYS A 375 -6.38 15.13 19.45
CA LYS A 375 -6.63 15.87 20.69
C LYS A 375 -6.21 17.34 20.57
N LYS A 376 -4.99 17.63 20.09
CA LYS A 376 -4.52 19.01 19.86
C LYS A 376 -5.40 19.74 18.84
N CYS A 377 -5.77 19.06 17.76
CA CYS A 377 -6.63 19.61 16.71
C CYS A 377 -8.03 19.92 17.26
N ASP A 378 -8.62 19.06 18.08
CA ASP A 378 -9.95 19.32 18.67
C ASP A 378 -9.95 20.55 19.59
N VAL A 379 -8.86 20.78 20.34
CA VAL A 379 -8.67 22.05 21.08
C VAL A 379 -8.59 23.23 20.11
N TRP A 380 -7.83 23.12 19.01
CA TRP A 380 -7.76 24.18 17.98
C TRP A 380 -9.13 24.46 17.32
N SER A 381 -9.91 23.42 17.04
CA SER A 381 -11.28 23.53 16.50
C SER A 381 -12.20 24.32 17.44
N VAL A 382 -12.15 24.05 18.75
CA VAL A 382 -12.89 24.82 19.76
C VAL A 382 -12.40 26.28 19.81
N MET A 383 -11.09 26.51 19.88
CA MET A 383 -10.51 27.86 20.00
C MET A 383 -10.71 28.72 18.74
N SER A 384 -10.76 28.09 17.56
CA SER A 384 -11.06 28.73 16.27
C SER A 384 -12.56 28.96 16.01
N ASN A 385 -13.43 28.69 16.98
CA ASN A 385 -14.89 28.72 16.84
C ASN A 385 -15.40 27.86 15.65
N GLY A 386 -14.70 26.76 15.34
CA GLY A 386 -15.03 25.87 14.24
C GLY A 386 -14.72 26.39 12.84
N GLU A 387 -13.82 27.36 12.68
CA GLU A 387 -13.19 27.68 11.39
C GLU A 387 -12.33 26.49 10.89
N VAL A 388 -11.70 25.78 11.83
CA VAL A 388 -11.04 24.49 11.63
C VAL A 388 -11.90 23.37 12.20
N GLU A 389 -12.04 22.28 11.46
CA GLU A 389 -12.60 21.00 11.92
C GLU A 389 -11.57 19.89 11.76
N CYS A 390 -11.67 18.82 12.55
CA CYS A 390 -10.60 17.81 12.64
C CYS A 390 -11.08 16.42 12.24
N ILE A 391 -10.42 15.84 11.25
CA ILE A 391 -10.54 14.42 10.89
C ILE A 391 -9.27 13.68 11.33
N VAL A 392 -9.42 12.41 11.74
CA VAL A 392 -8.30 11.55 12.13
C VAL A 392 -7.93 10.59 11.00
N ALA A 393 -6.64 10.31 10.88
CA ALA A 393 -6.07 9.26 10.03
C ALA A 393 -5.07 8.42 10.86
N GLU A 394 -4.84 7.17 10.49
CA GLU A 394 -3.86 6.29 11.13
C GLU A 394 -2.42 6.66 10.72
N ASP A 395 -2.21 7.04 9.46
CA ASP A 395 -0.92 7.48 8.93
C ASP A 395 -1.02 8.65 7.93
N THR A 396 0.14 9.17 7.53
CA THR A 396 0.26 10.28 6.58
C THR A 396 -0.28 9.93 5.18
N LYS A 397 -0.22 8.66 4.76
CA LYS A 397 -0.70 8.22 3.43
C LYS A 397 -2.22 8.19 3.40
N GLU A 398 -2.86 7.66 4.43
CA GLU A 398 -4.31 7.73 4.60
C GLU A 398 -4.76 9.18 4.63
N CYS A 399 -4.04 10.05 5.35
CA CYS A 399 -4.33 11.48 5.36
C CYS A 399 -4.26 12.13 3.96
N ILE A 400 -3.22 11.86 3.18
CA ILE A 400 -3.13 12.33 1.78
C ILE A 400 -4.31 11.79 0.95
N MET A 401 -4.67 10.51 1.10
CA MET A 401 -5.85 9.94 0.42
C MET A 401 -7.16 10.61 0.85
N LYS A 402 -7.34 10.95 2.13
CA LYS A 402 -8.51 11.71 2.62
C LYS A 402 -8.58 13.10 1.98
N ILE A 403 -7.43 13.76 1.78
CA ILE A 403 -7.38 15.03 1.06
C ILE A 403 -7.72 14.83 -0.43
N MET A 404 -7.17 13.82 -1.11
CA MET A 404 -7.55 13.49 -2.50
C MET A 404 -9.04 13.18 -2.67
N LYS A 405 -9.67 12.60 -1.64
CA LYS A 405 -11.10 12.23 -1.61
C LYS A 405 -12.06 13.35 -1.23
N GLY A 406 -11.58 14.46 -0.67
CA GLY A 406 -12.44 15.51 -0.08
C GLY A 406 -13.07 15.12 1.27
N GLU A 407 -12.45 14.19 2.00
CA GLU A 407 -12.72 13.89 3.42
C GLU A 407 -11.92 14.80 4.36
N ALA A 408 -10.80 15.34 3.88
CA ALA A 408 -9.97 16.35 4.53
C ALA A 408 -9.61 17.45 3.53
N ASP A 409 -9.08 18.57 4.01
CA ASP A 409 -8.61 19.69 3.19
C ASP A 409 -7.10 19.94 3.33
N ALA A 410 -6.50 19.80 4.52
CA ALA A 410 -5.09 20.19 4.74
C ALA A 410 -4.35 19.34 5.80
N ILE A 411 -3.02 19.28 5.67
CA ILE A 411 -2.05 18.69 6.61
C ILE A 411 -0.65 19.32 6.40
N SER A 412 0.15 19.47 7.46
CA SER A 412 1.60 19.78 7.37
C SER A 412 2.44 18.52 7.12
N LEU A 413 3.29 18.54 6.10
CA LEU A 413 4.11 17.40 5.65
C LEU A 413 5.59 17.76 5.58
N ASP A 414 6.47 16.79 5.85
CA ASP A 414 7.89 16.92 5.49
C ASP A 414 8.08 16.86 3.96
N GLY A 415 9.20 17.39 3.46
CA GLY A 415 9.50 17.45 2.02
C GLY A 415 9.40 16.11 1.26
N GLY A 416 9.63 14.96 1.91
CA GLY A 416 9.45 13.64 1.30
C GLY A 416 7.99 13.28 1.08
N PHE A 417 7.11 13.62 2.02
CA PHE A 417 5.66 13.50 1.81
C PHE A 417 5.10 14.62 0.94
N VAL A 418 5.69 15.82 0.90
CA VAL A 418 5.31 16.87 -0.09
C VAL A 418 5.57 16.41 -1.52
N TYR A 419 6.64 15.66 -1.80
CA TYR A 419 6.84 15.00 -3.10
C TYR A 419 5.68 14.04 -3.41
N THR A 420 5.31 13.18 -2.46
CA THR A 420 4.25 12.19 -2.66
C THR A 420 2.89 12.87 -2.88
N ALA A 421 2.54 13.83 -2.03
CA ALA A 421 1.34 14.66 -2.17
C ALA A 421 1.30 15.42 -3.50
N GLY A 422 2.44 15.95 -3.94
CA GLY A 422 2.61 16.61 -5.23
C GLY A 422 2.34 15.69 -6.43
N MET A 423 2.91 14.49 -6.42
CA MET A 423 2.62 13.42 -7.39
C MET A 423 1.15 12.96 -7.35
N CYS A 424 0.43 13.24 -6.25
CA CYS A 424 -1.01 13.00 -6.11
C CYS A 424 -1.88 14.21 -6.52
N GLY A 425 -1.28 15.28 -7.06
CA GLY A 425 -1.98 16.49 -7.51
C GLY A 425 -2.26 17.54 -6.42
N LEU A 426 -1.70 17.39 -5.22
CA LEU A 426 -1.81 18.38 -4.15
C LEU A 426 -0.72 19.46 -4.28
N VAL A 427 -0.98 20.64 -3.74
CA VAL A 427 -0.07 21.80 -3.82
C VAL A 427 0.31 22.32 -2.43
N PRO A 428 1.57 22.73 -2.21
CA PRO A 428 1.98 23.38 -0.96
C PRO A 428 1.47 24.84 -0.92
N VAL A 429 1.05 25.32 0.25
CA VAL A 429 0.48 26.68 0.42
C VAL A 429 1.22 27.58 1.41
N VAL A 430 1.78 26.99 2.47
CA VAL A 430 2.67 27.67 3.42
C VAL A 430 3.76 26.71 3.88
N ALA A 431 4.93 27.23 4.25
CA ALA A 431 6.05 26.46 4.79
C ALA A 431 6.32 26.82 6.26
N GLU A 432 6.66 25.85 7.09
CA GLU A 432 7.09 26.09 8.47
C GLU A 432 8.48 26.76 8.46
N SER A 433 8.64 27.91 9.14
CA SER A 433 9.97 28.46 9.42
C SER A 433 10.40 28.16 10.84
N TYR A 434 11.68 27.79 11.01
CA TYR A 434 12.30 27.55 12.32
C TYR A 434 13.21 28.70 12.78
N GLU A 435 13.37 29.74 11.96
CA GLU A 435 14.20 30.90 12.22
C GLU A 435 13.37 32.19 12.25
N GLU A 436 13.56 33.04 13.27
CA GLU A 436 12.76 34.26 13.43
C GLU A 436 13.08 35.33 12.37
N ASN A 437 14.28 35.31 11.80
CA ASN A 437 14.70 36.22 10.72
C ASN A 437 13.87 36.03 9.44
N HIS A 438 13.45 34.78 9.18
CA HIS A 438 12.60 34.42 8.04
C HIS A 438 11.10 34.76 8.29
N CYS A 439 10.75 35.34 9.44
CA CYS A 439 9.39 35.73 9.80
C CYS A 439 9.11 37.23 9.64
N SER A 440 10.10 38.03 9.22
CA SER A 440 9.98 39.48 9.02
C SER A 440 10.03 39.86 7.54
N GLU A 441 8.84 40.00 6.96
CA GLU A 441 8.49 40.63 5.66
C GLU A 441 9.22 40.20 4.37
N SER A 442 8.42 39.83 3.37
CA SER A 442 8.72 39.80 1.92
C SER A 442 9.60 38.69 1.32
N GLU A 443 10.13 37.73 2.08
CA GLU A 443 10.79 36.56 1.47
C GLU A 443 9.77 35.49 1.03
N GLU A 444 9.59 35.32 -0.29
CA GLU A 444 8.78 34.27 -0.91
C GLU A 444 9.44 32.87 -0.86
N GLU A 445 10.69 32.78 -0.42
CA GLU A 445 11.43 31.52 -0.33
C GLU A 445 11.14 30.80 1.00
N PRO A 446 10.89 29.47 0.98
CA PRO A 446 10.73 28.70 2.20
C PRO A 446 12.01 28.69 3.02
N ALA A 447 11.88 28.57 4.35
CA ALA A 447 13.00 28.22 5.20
C ALA A 447 13.62 26.91 4.68
N THR A 448 14.94 26.85 4.57
CA THR A 448 15.65 25.71 4.00
C THR A 448 16.89 25.36 4.81
N TYR A 449 17.27 24.09 4.78
CA TYR A 449 18.55 23.62 5.30
C TYR A 449 19.31 22.88 4.21
N PHE A 450 20.63 22.98 4.25
CA PHE A 450 21.50 22.30 3.29
C PHE A 450 21.86 20.89 3.79
N ALA A 451 21.64 19.90 2.93
CA ALA A 451 22.14 18.54 3.10
C ALA A 451 23.58 18.46 2.57
N VAL A 452 24.50 17.95 3.37
CA VAL A 452 25.93 17.93 3.07
C VAL A 452 26.55 16.55 3.30
N ALA A 453 27.58 16.23 2.52
CA ALA A 453 28.48 15.12 2.78
C ALA A 453 29.72 15.66 3.50
N VAL A 454 29.93 15.24 4.75
CA VAL A 454 31.06 15.65 5.59
C VAL A 454 32.09 14.55 5.65
N VAL A 455 33.35 14.94 5.55
CA VAL A 455 34.53 14.07 5.57
C VAL A 455 35.59 14.65 6.50
N LYS A 456 36.52 13.82 6.97
CA LYS A 456 37.69 14.31 7.72
C LYS A 456 38.66 14.99 6.78
N LYS A 457 39.28 16.08 7.26
CA LYS A 457 40.30 16.84 6.54
C LYS A 457 41.62 16.07 6.36
N SER A 458 41.88 15.08 7.22
CA SER A 458 42.98 14.11 7.05
C SER A 458 42.86 13.32 5.75
N ASP A 459 41.63 13.01 5.32
CA ASP A 459 41.37 11.98 4.32
C ASP A 459 41.28 12.62 2.92
N ARG A 460 42.38 13.27 2.52
CA ARG A 460 42.49 14.15 1.33
C ARG A 460 42.09 13.48 0.02
N ASP A 461 42.25 12.17 -0.08
CA ASP A 461 41.93 11.40 -1.30
C ASP A 461 40.41 11.23 -1.52
N ILE A 462 39.56 11.57 -0.55
CA ILE A 462 38.11 11.37 -0.64
C ILE A 462 37.44 12.58 -1.29
N THR A 463 36.77 12.31 -2.41
CA THR A 463 35.96 13.24 -3.20
C THR A 463 34.58 12.62 -3.45
N TRP A 464 33.59 13.42 -3.87
CA TRP A 464 32.26 12.89 -4.22
C TRP A 464 32.31 11.79 -5.31
N ASN A 465 33.28 11.88 -6.24
CA ASN A 465 33.39 10.98 -7.38
C ASN A 465 34.04 9.62 -7.07
N ASN A 466 34.69 9.46 -5.90
CA ASN A 466 35.31 8.19 -5.48
C ASN A 466 34.77 7.66 -4.12
N LEU A 467 33.52 8.01 -3.81
CA LEU A 467 32.79 7.49 -2.63
C LEU A 467 32.46 5.99 -2.70
N GLN A 468 32.43 5.40 -3.89
CA GLN A 468 32.15 3.97 -4.04
C GLN A 468 33.21 3.12 -3.32
N GLY A 469 32.78 2.14 -2.54
CA GLY A 469 33.65 1.29 -1.72
C GLY A 469 34.16 1.94 -0.42
N LYS A 470 33.84 3.20 -0.13
CA LYS A 470 34.14 3.84 1.16
C LYS A 470 33.18 3.39 2.27
N LYS A 471 33.46 3.80 3.50
CA LYS A 471 32.62 3.58 4.69
C LYS A 471 31.67 4.75 4.92
N SER A 472 30.36 4.50 4.98
CA SER A 472 29.35 5.56 5.08
C SER A 472 28.59 5.61 6.41
N CYS A 473 28.22 6.82 6.81
CA CYS A 473 27.43 7.10 8.00
C CYS A 473 26.18 7.92 7.63
N HIS A 474 25.01 7.37 7.96
CA HIS A 474 23.70 7.89 7.57
C HIS A 474 22.82 8.09 8.80
N THR A 475 21.96 9.11 8.78
CA THR A 475 21.08 9.41 9.92
C THR A 475 20.07 8.30 10.22
N ALA A 476 19.53 7.70 9.17
CA ALA A 476 18.68 6.51 9.10
C ALA A 476 18.20 6.34 7.65
N VAL A 477 17.77 5.14 7.27
CA VAL A 477 17.09 4.86 5.99
C VAL A 477 15.84 5.74 5.85
N GLY A 478 15.59 6.27 4.65
CA GLY A 478 14.41 7.08 4.33
C GLY A 478 14.44 8.54 4.80
N ARG A 479 15.46 8.97 5.56
CA ARG A 479 15.60 10.38 5.99
C ARG A 479 16.20 11.26 4.90
N THR A 480 15.73 12.50 4.79
CA THR A 480 16.07 13.42 3.71
C THR A 480 17.57 13.63 3.46
N ALA A 481 18.29 14.31 4.36
CA ALA A 481 19.71 14.60 4.17
C ALA A 481 20.62 13.37 4.35
N GLY A 482 20.25 12.44 5.25
CA GLY A 482 21.08 11.28 5.55
C GLY A 482 20.91 10.09 4.59
N TRP A 483 19.84 10.03 3.81
CA TRP A 483 19.56 8.90 2.90
C TRP A 483 19.00 9.35 1.55
N ASN A 484 17.87 10.07 1.52
CA ASN A 484 17.13 10.29 0.28
C ASN A 484 17.94 11.08 -0.77
N ILE A 485 18.64 12.12 -0.33
CA ILE A 485 19.50 12.93 -1.19
C ILE A 485 20.76 12.17 -1.61
N PRO A 486 21.63 11.66 -0.71
CA PRO A 486 22.84 10.98 -1.14
C PRO A 486 22.56 9.72 -1.97
N MET A 487 21.60 8.88 -1.56
CA MET A 487 21.25 7.67 -2.33
C MET A 487 20.55 8.00 -3.65
N GLY A 488 19.76 9.07 -3.72
CA GLY A 488 19.16 9.53 -4.97
C GLY A 488 20.19 10.04 -5.97
N LEU A 489 21.17 10.83 -5.52
CA LEU A 489 22.28 11.29 -6.36
C LEU A 489 23.19 10.13 -6.81
N ILE A 490 23.41 9.13 -5.94
CA ILE A 490 24.15 7.90 -6.28
C ILE A 490 23.35 7.09 -7.32
N HIS A 491 22.07 6.81 -7.06
CA HIS A 491 21.19 6.08 -7.98
C HIS A 491 21.13 6.73 -9.36
N ASN A 492 21.01 8.06 -9.41
CA ASN A 492 20.95 8.81 -10.66
C ASN A 492 22.25 8.71 -11.49
N ARG A 493 23.38 8.31 -10.89
CA ARG A 493 24.65 8.02 -11.59
C ARG A 493 24.83 6.54 -11.92
N THR A 494 24.35 5.62 -11.08
CA THR A 494 24.63 4.18 -11.22
C THR A 494 23.50 3.38 -11.87
N GLY A 495 22.25 3.84 -11.77
CA GLY A 495 21.04 3.08 -12.12
C GLY A 495 20.83 1.80 -11.30
N ASN A 496 21.57 1.61 -10.20
CA ASN A 496 21.51 0.38 -9.39
C ASN A 496 20.76 0.62 -8.08
N CYS A 497 19.63 -0.08 -7.92
CA CYS A 497 18.81 -0.06 -6.72
C CYS A 497 19.40 -0.81 -5.52
N ASN A 498 20.50 -1.58 -5.70
CA ASN A 498 21.14 -2.30 -4.60
C ASN A 498 22.13 -1.40 -3.83
N PHE A 499 21.59 -0.52 -2.98
CA PHE A 499 22.35 0.48 -2.23
C PHE A 499 23.41 -0.09 -1.27
N ASP A 500 23.30 -1.36 -0.88
CA ASP A 500 24.26 -1.98 0.03
C ASP A 500 25.57 -2.43 -0.66
N GLU A 501 25.59 -2.48 -1.99
CA GLU A 501 26.80 -2.76 -2.78
C GLU A 501 27.67 -1.53 -3.04
N TYR A 502 27.10 -0.32 -2.94
CA TYR A 502 27.82 0.91 -3.29
C TYR A 502 28.90 1.26 -2.26
N PHE A 503 28.61 1.12 -0.97
CA PHE A 503 29.58 1.32 0.11
C PHE A 503 30.15 -0.04 0.58
N SER A 504 31.39 -0.07 1.05
CA SER A 504 31.98 -1.34 1.53
C SER A 504 31.36 -1.78 2.85
N GLN A 505 31.13 -0.82 3.75
CA GLN A 505 30.46 -0.97 5.04
C GLN A 505 29.74 0.35 5.35
N GLY A 506 28.70 0.30 6.17
CA GLY A 506 28.06 1.53 6.63
C GLY A 506 27.38 1.40 7.99
N CYS A 507 26.90 2.54 8.48
CA CYS A 507 25.78 2.57 9.42
C CYS A 507 24.64 3.42 8.85
N ALA A 508 23.55 2.76 8.47
CA ALA A 508 22.27 3.36 8.08
C ALA A 508 21.15 2.69 8.89
N PRO A 509 20.86 3.20 10.10
CA PRO A 509 19.84 2.64 10.97
C PRO A 509 18.49 2.49 10.26
N GLY A 510 17.83 1.35 10.43
CA GLY A 510 16.64 0.92 9.67
C GLY A 510 16.94 0.01 8.48
N SER A 511 18.22 -0.22 8.15
CA SER A 511 18.63 -1.22 7.17
C SER A 511 18.48 -2.65 7.73
N PRO A 512 18.37 -3.69 6.89
CA PRO A 512 18.37 -5.09 7.34
C PRO A 512 19.65 -5.40 8.14
N PRO A 513 19.60 -6.04 9.31
CA PRO A 513 20.79 -6.29 10.15
C PRO A 513 21.91 -7.09 9.47
N THR A 514 21.60 -7.83 8.41
CA THR A 514 22.54 -8.59 7.57
C THR A 514 23.21 -7.77 6.47
N SER A 515 22.73 -6.54 6.20
CA SER A 515 23.26 -5.67 5.14
C SER A 515 24.61 -5.06 5.52
N ARG A 516 25.44 -4.75 4.50
CA ARG A 516 26.70 -4.00 4.68
C ARG A 516 26.48 -2.66 5.38
N LEU A 517 25.31 -2.06 5.17
CA LEU A 517 24.88 -0.78 5.74
C LEU A 517 24.55 -0.84 7.24
N CYS A 518 24.55 -2.01 7.88
CA CYS A 518 24.45 -2.13 9.34
C CYS A 518 25.78 -2.48 10.03
N GLN A 519 26.86 -2.71 9.28
CA GLN A 519 28.09 -3.27 9.84
C GLN A 519 28.79 -2.34 10.85
N LEU A 520 28.83 -1.03 10.60
CA LEU A 520 29.50 -0.05 11.47
C LEU A 520 28.69 0.33 12.71
N CYS A 521 27.36 0.11 12.69
CA CYS A 521 26.45 0.49 13.78
C CYS A 521 26.82 -0.16 15.12
N LYS A 522 26.53 0.50 16.25
CA LYS A 522 26.97 0.07 17.60
C LYS A 522 25.85 -0.41 18.52
N GLY A 523 24.60 -0.04 18.24
CA GLY A 523 23.46 -0.28 19.13
C GLY A 523 23.49 0.58 20.40
N SER A 524 22.72 0.17 21.40
CA SER A 524 22.49 0.93 22.64
C SER A 524 23.62 0.79 23.68
N GLY A 525 24.64 -0.02 23.39
CA GLY A 525 25.61 -0.48 24.39
C GLY A 525 25.04 -1.46 25.43
N GLY A 526 23.73 -1.77 25.35
CA GLY A 526 23.06 -2.79 26.17
C GLY A 526 23.18 -4.21 25.60
N VAL A 527 22.58 -5.16 26.32
CA VAL A 527 22.49 -6.58 25.91
C VAL A 527 21.02 -7.01 25.91
N PRO A 528 20.46 -7.47 24.77
CA PRO A 528 21.07 -7.51 23.44
C PRO A 528 21.29 -6.09 22.88
N PRO A 529 22.34 -5.86 22.08
CA PRO A 529 22.54 -4.57 21.44
C PRO A 529 21.48 -4.34 20.36
N GLU A 530 20.73 -3.24 20.47
CA GLU A 530 19.71 -2.80 19.49
C GLU A 530 20.36 -2.21 18.23
N LYS A 531 21.29 -2.97 17.65
CA LYS A 531 22.16 -2.54 16.54
C LYS A 531 21.35 -2.28 15.28
N CYS A 532 21.62 -1.14 14.64
CA CYS A 532 20.98 -0.68 13.41
C CYS A 532 19.47 -0.40 13.54
N VAL A 533 18.91 -0.29 14.74
CA VAL A 533 17.51 0.13 14.95
C VAL A 533 17.38 1.62 14.63
N ALA A 534 16.35 2.01 13.87
CA ALA A 534 16.08 3.40 13.48
C ALA A 534 15.49 4.27 14.63
N SER A 535 16.12 4.25 15.80
CA SER A 535 15.75 5.08 16.96
C SER A 535 17.00 5.50 17.76
N SER A 536 16.82 6.37 18.76
CA SER A 536 17.89 6.78 19.68
C SER A 536 18.53 5.65 20.51
N HIS A 537 18.00 4.42 20.42
CA HIS A 537 18.66 3.22 20.95
C HIS A 537 19.88 2.80 20.11
N GLU A 538 20.08 3.34 18.91
CA GLU A 538 21.34 3.16 18.16
C GLU A 538 22.24 4.39 18.37
N GLN A 539 23.45 4.20 18.89
CA GLN A 539 24.41 5.27 19.17
C GLN A 539 24.77 6.12 17.94
N TYR A 540 24.67 5.54 16.73
CA TYR A 540 24.90 6.24 15.46
C TYR A 540 23.62 6.74 14.76
N TYR A 541 22.48 6.74 15.45
CA TYR A 541 21.22 7.26 14.92
C TYR A 541 21.14 8.78 14.87
N GLY A 542 20.44 9.29 13.85
CA GLY A 542 20.16 10.71 13.68
C GLY A 542 21.39 11.50 13.23
N TYR A 543 21.28 12.83 13.28
CA TYR A 543 22.33 13.71 12.78
C TYR A 543 23.62 13.64 13.60
N THR A 544 23.52 13.79 14.92
CA THR A 544 24.66 13.67 15.84
C THR A 544 25.31 12.30 15.80
N GLY A 545 24.49 11.22 15.75
CA GLY A 545 24.99 9.86 15.64
C GLY A 545 25.72 9.57 14.32
N ALA A 546 25.27 10.14 13.19
CA ALA A 546 25.96 10.01 11.92
C ALA A 546 27.31 10.77 11.90
N LEU A 547 27.39 11.96 12.51
CA LEU A 547 28.67 12.66 12.69
C LEU A 547 29.61 11.87 13.61
N ARG A 548 29.10 11.32 14.71
CA ARG A 548 29.84 10.45 15.62
C ARG A 548 30.38 9.20 14.93
N CYS A 549 29.58 8.59 14.05
CA CYS A 549 29.99 7.47 13.21
C CYS A 549 31.17 7.86 12.29
N LEU A 550 31.17 9.04 11.67
CA LEU A 550 32.31 9.55 10.89
C LEU A 550 33.55 9.72 11.76
N VAL A 551 33.41 10.32 12.95
CA VAL A 551 34.54 10.50 13.88
C VAL A 551 35.16 9.15 14.25
N GLU A 552 34.34 8.17 14.66
CA GLU A 552 34.81 6.92 15.25
C GLU A 552 35.18 5.80 14.24
N GLN A 553 34.51 5.69 13.08
CA GLN A 553 34.64 4.51 12.20
C GLN A 553 34.47 4.74 10.68
N GLY A 554 33.65 5.71 10.27
CA GLY A 554 33.31 5.97 8.87
C GLY A 554 34.28 6.92 8.16
N ASP A 555 34.16 6.96 6.83
CA ASP A 555 34.93 7.84 5.95
C ASP A 555 34.12 9.08 5.54
N VAL A 556 32.78 8.96 5.45
CA VAL A 556 31.84 10.04 5.10
C VAL A 556 30.57 9.99 5.95
N ALA A 557 30.05 11.15 6.38
CA ALA A 557 28.72 11.29 7.00
C ALA A 557 27.80 12.19 6.17
N PHE A 558 26.54 11.77 6.06
CA PHE A 558 25.48 12.53 5.38
C PHE A 558 24.54 13.16 6.41
N ILE A 559 24.60 14.49 6.54
CA ILE A 559 23.97 15.26 7.64
C ILE A 559 23.51 16.65 7.16
N LYS A 560 22.79 17.42 8.00
CA LYS A 560 22.54 18.86 7.74
C LYS A 560 23.80 19.67 8.07
N HIS A 561 24.03 20.77 7.34
CA HIS A 561 25.22 21.62 7.46
C HIS A 561 25.57 22.07 8.89
N SER A 562 24.57 22.44 9.71
CA SER A 562 24.81 22.98 11.06
C SER A 562 25.35 21.96 12.08
N ILE A 563 25.33 20.66 11.78
CA ILE A 563 25.60 19.60 12.78
C ILE A 563 27.07 19.53 13.20
N VAL A 564 27.98 19.85 12.29
CA VAL A 564 29.40 19.97 12.63
C VAL A 564 29.57 21.10 13.63
N GLU A 565 29.02 22.27 13.35
CA GLU A 565 29.06 23.42 14.26
C GLU A 565 28.40 23.12 15.62
N GLU A 566 27.25 22.44 15.65
CA GLU A 566 26.56 22.06 16.90
C GLU A 566 27.41 21.14 17.80
N ASN A 567 28.40 20.42 17.24
CA ASN A 567 29.15 19.37 17.95
C ASN A 567 30.67 19.59 18.02
N THR A 568 31.21 20.70 17.51
CA THR A 568 32.64 21.04 17.62
C THR A 568 32.88 22.24 18.54
N ASP A 569 34.15 22.55 18.78
CA ASP A 569 34.60 23.77 19.46
C ASP A 569 34.04 23.94 20.89
N GLY A 570 33.82 22.81 21.57
CA GLY A 570 33.32 22.77 22.95
C GLY A 570 31.82 23.02 23.09
N LYS A 571 31.06 23.15 21.98
CA LYS A 571 29.59 23.30 22.01
C LYS A 571 28.89 22.03 22.50
N SER A 572 29.41 20.84 22.16
CA SER A 572 28.99 19.58 22.77
C SER A 572 29.86 19.20 23.96
N LYS A 573 29.21 18.72 25.03
CA LYS A 573 29.86 18.25 26.27
C LYS A 573 30.10 16.74 26.30
N GLU A 574 29.73 16.02 25.23
CA GLU A 574 29.92 14.56 25.16
C GLU A 574 31.39 14.18 24.96
N SER A 575 31.80 13.05 25.56
CA SER A 575 33.20 12.61 25.59
C SER A 575 33.85 12.35 24.23
N TRP A 576 33.06 12.02 23.20
CA TRP A 576 33.56 11.83 21.84
C TRP A 576 33.66 13.14 21.03
N ALA A 577 33.01 14.21 21.49
CA ALA A 577 32.85 15.47 20.77
C ALA A 577 33.63 16.64 21.40
N LYS A 578 33.91 16.55 22.70
CA LYS A 578 34.51 17.60 23.54
C LYS A 578 35.75 18.29 22.93
N ASP A 579 36.64 17.49 22.33
CA ASP A 579 37.94 17.95 21.82
C ASP A 579 37.95 18.12 20.28
N LEU A 580 36.80 17.97 19.61
CA LEU A 580 36.67 18.16 18.16
C LEU A 580 36.69 19.64 17.77
N LYS A 581 37.32 19.91 16.63
CA LYS A 581 37.44 21.26 16.03
C LYS A 581 36.79 21.29 14.67
N MET A 582 36.10 22.39 14.33
CA MET A 582 35.42 22.50 13.03
C MET A 582 36.39 22.38 11.84
N ASP A 583 37.63 22.84 12.01
CA ASP A 583 38.68 22.79 10.98
C ASP A 583 39.17 21.37 10.65
N GLN A 584 38.81 20.36 11.45
CA GLN A 584 39.10 18.93 11.20
C GLN A 584 38.18 18.32 10.13
N PHE A 585 37.15 19.04 9.67
CA PHE A 585 36.15 18.57 8.72
C PHE A 585 36.11 19.41 7.45
N GLU A 586 35.74 18.78 6.35
CA GLU A 586 35.49 19.43 5.06
C GLU A 586 34.21 18.87 4.42
N LEU A 587 33.61 19.62 3.50
CA LEU A 587 32.44 19.21 2.74
C LEU A 587 32.86 18.63 1.39
N LEU A 588 32.16 17.60 0.91
CA LEU A 588 32.26 17.14 -0.47
C LEU A 588 31.21 17.84 -1.34
N CYS A 589 31.69 18.46 -2.41
CA CYS A 589 30.84 19.12 -3.41
C CYS A 589 30.53 18.13 -4.55
N THR A 590 29.35 18.25 -5.18
CA THR A 590 28.86 17.28 -6.18
C THR A 590 29.63 17.30 -7.51
N ASP A 591 30.39 18.36 -7.77
CA ASP A 591 31.35 18.51 -8.87
C ASP A 591 32.68 17.76 -8.62
N GLY A 592 32.92 17.29 -7.40
CA GLY A 592 34.14 16.60 -6.97
C GLY A 592 35.10 17.45 -6.14
N GLN A 593 34.85 18.74 -5.95
CA GLN A 593 35.65 19.61 -5.09
C GLN A 593 35.42 19.33 -3.60
N ARG A 594 36.29 19.91 -2.76
CA ARG A 594 36.12 19.99 -1.30
C ARG A 594 36.03 21.46 -0.88
N ALA A 595 35.24 21.76 0.14
CA ALA A 595 35.10 23.12 0.68
C ALA A 595 35.10 23.13 2.23
N ASN A 596 35.23 24.33 2.80
CA ASN A 596 35.08 24.52 4.24
C ASN A 596 33.64 24.23 4.68
N VAL A 597 33.45 23.77 5.92
CA VAL A 597 32.13 23.53 6.53
C VAL A 597 31.21 24.76 6.45
N MET A 598 31.76 25.97 6.56
CA MET A 598 31.00 27.23 6.48
C MET A 598 30.58 27.61 5.05
N ASP A 599 31.21 27.04 4.02
CA ASP A 599 30.87 27.28 2.60
C ASP A 599 29.67 26.44 2.11
N TYR A 600 28.88 25.86 3.03
CA TYR A 600 27.76 24.97 2.73
C TYR A 600 26.75 25.54 1.72
N ARG A 601 26.59 26.87 1.64
CA ARG A 601 25.71 27.53 0.66
C ARG A 601 26.16 27.31 -0.79
N ARG A 602 27.47 27.14 -1.01
CA ARG A 602 28.09 26.83 -2.32
C ARG A 602 28.37 25.34 -2.48
N CYS A 603 28.78 24.66 -1.41
CA CYS A 603 29.13 23.24 -1.41
C CYS A 603 28.13 22.42 -0.60
N ASN A 604 27.11 21.89 -1.26
CA ASN A 604 26.11 20.99 -0.67
C ASN A 604 25.65 19.94 -1.69
N LEU A 605 24.91 18.94 -1.19
CA LEU A 605 24.26 17.92 -2.02
C LEU A 605 22.91 18.41 -2.54
N ALA A 606 22.14 19.09 -1.69
CA ALA A 606 20.93 19.82 -2.03
C ALA A 606 20.55 20.86 -0.98
N LYS A 607 19.91 21.95 -1.43
CA LYS A 607 19.03 22.80 -0.62
C LYS A 607 17.73 22.02 -0.36
N VAL A 608 17.31 21.94 0.90
CA VAL A 608 16.13 21.16 1.32
C VAL A 608 15.12 22.07 2.00
N PRO A 609 13.85 22.12 1.57
CA PRO A 609 12.84 22.90 2.27
C PRO A 609 12.48 22.26 3.63
N THR A 610 11.94 23.10 4.50
CA THR A 610 11.23 22.68 5.72
C THR A 610 9.90 22.00 5.39
N HIS A 611 9.12 21.69 6.42
CA HIS A 611 7.78 21.15 6.26
C HIS A 611 6.86 22.18 5.58
N ALA A 612 5.86 21.71 4.83
CA ALA A 612 4.84 22.56 4.24
C ALA A 612 3.44 21.99 4.39
N VAL A 613 2.47 22.89 4.54
CA VAL A 613 1.05 22.53 4.49
C VAL A 613 0.65 22.32 3.04
N VAL A 614 0.09 21.15 2.74
CA VAL A 614 -0.45 20.82 1.41
C VAL A 614 -1.97 20.77 1.42
N THR A 615 -2.57 21.05 0.27
CA THR A 615 -4.03 20.98 0.05
C THR A 615 -4.35 20.76 -1.42
N ARG A 616 -5.63 20.60 -1.78
CA ARG A 616 -6.05 20.54 -3.19
C ARG A 616 -6.02 21.96 -3.82
N PRO A 617 -5.73 22.11 -5.12
CA PRO A 617 -5.56 23.42 -5.76
C PRO A 617 -6.73 24.40 -5.54
N GLU A 618 -7.98 23.92 -5.59
CA GLU A 618 -9.19 24.74 -5.42
C GLU A 618 -9.40 25.23 -3.97
N LYS A 619 -8.78 24.56 -2.99
CA LYS A 619 -8.77 24.96 -1.58
C LYS A 619 -7.56 25.83 -1.20
N ALA A 620 -6.57 25.96 -2.08
CA ALA A 620 -5.28 26.57 -1.78
C ALA A 620 -5.35 28.02 -1.24
N LYS A 621 -6.28 28.82 -1.76
CA LYS A 621 -6.51 30.20 -1.27
C LYS A 621 -7.16 30.21 0.11
N GLN A 622 -8.23 29.41 0.29
CA GLN A 622 -8.99 29.33 1.54
C GLN A 622 -8.12 28.87 2.72
N VAL A 623 -7.33 27.81 2.53
CA VAL A 623 -6.44 27.26 3.57
C VAL A 623 -5.37 28.27 3.97
N ARG A 624 -4.79 29.00 3.00
CA ARG A 624 -3.74 29.99 3.24
C ARG A 624 -4.24 31.19 4.03
N GLU A 625 -5.39 31.74 3.63
CA GLU A 625 -6.02 32.86 4.34
C GLU A 625 -6.52 32.47 5.75
N MET A 626 -6.97 31.22 5.92
CA MET A 626 -7.31 30.66 7.24
C MET A 626 -6.07 30.58 8.13
N LEU A 627 -4.97 30.00 7.64
CA LEU A 627 -3.74 29.88 8.44
C LEU A 627 -3.16 31.24 8.83
N GLU A 628 -3.19 32.24 7.94
CA GLU A 628 -2.76 33.62 8.26
C GLU A 628 -3.59 34.23 9.41
N ARG A 629 -4.90 33.98 9.46
CA ARG A 629 -5.77 34.41 10.58
C ARG A 629 -5.47 33.64 11.86
N GLN A 630 -5.35 32.32 11.76
CA GLN A 630 -5.13 31.44 12.91
C GLN A 630 -3.76 31.69 13.56
N GLU A 631 -2.71 31.92 12.77
CA GLU A 631 -1.37 32.25 13.27
C GLU A 631 -1.33 33.60 13.99
N ARG A 632 -2.02 34.63 13.50
CA ARG A 632 -2.15 35.93 14.20
C ARG A 632 -2.80 35.80 15.58
N LEU A 633 -3.66 34.79 15.78
CA LEU A 633 -4.28 34.49 17.05
C LEU A 633 -3.41 33.56 17.91
N PHE A 634 -2.94 32.44 17.37
CA PHE A 634 -2.43 31.29 18.13
C PHE A 634 -0.98 30.88 17.79
N GLY A 635 -0.30 31.58 16.88
CA GLY A 635 1.11 31.35 16.57
C GLY A 635 2.06 31.82 17.68
N ALA A 636 3.37 31.65 17.48
CA ALA A 636 4.39 31.95 18.49
C ALA A 636 4.36 33.40 19.02
N LYS A 637 3.90 34.36 18.21
CA LYS A 637 3.71 35.78 18.58
C LYS A 637 2.23 36.21 18.56
N GLY A 638 1.30 35.23 18.57
CA GLY A 638 -0.14 35.44 18.44
C GLY A 638 -0.82 36.02 19.69
N ILE A 639 -1.90 36.78 19.47
CA ILE A 639 -2.64 37.53 20.50
C ILE A 639 -3.18 36.63 21.63
N LYS A 640 -3.59 35.41 21.28
CA LYS A 640 -4.20 34.37 22.14
C LYS A 640 -3.31 33.14 22.33
N ASN A 641 -2.00 33.24 22.09
CA ASN A 641 -1.02 32.16 22.28
C ASN A 641 -1.14 31.50 23.70
N LYS A 642 -1.44 32.30 24.73
CA LYS A 642 -1.66 31.80 26.10
C LYS A 642 -2.90 30.92 26.28
N ASP A 643 -3.92 31.08 25.44
CA ASP A 643 -5.14 30.27 25.47
C ASP A 643 -4.90 28.95 24.70
N PHE A 644 -4.23 29.04 23.56
CA PHE A 644 -3.80 27.92 22.73
C PHE A 644 -2.63 28.33 21.82
N ASN A 645 -1.65 27.44 21.67
CA ASN A 645 -0.49 27.64 20.80
C ASN A 645 -0.50 26.59 19.67
N MET A 646 -0.50 27.04 18.41
CA MET A 646 -0.46 26.16 17.23
C MET A 646 0.85 25.35 17.16
N PHE A 647 1.96 25.91 17.61
CA PHE A 647 3.31 25.36 17.48
C PHE A 647 3.87 24.77 18.79
N ALA A 648 3.07 24.66 19.86
CA ALA A 648 3.52 24.04 21.11
C ALA A 648 2.36 23.34 21.84
N TYR A 649 2.60 22.16 22.41
CA TYR A 649 1.58 21.41 23.15
C TYR A 649 2.18 20.53 24.26
N GLU A 650 1.34 19.79 24.98
CA GLU A 650 1.72 18.85 26.05
C GLU A 650 2.79 17.82 25.60
N THR A 651 2.70 17.39 24.34
CA THR A 651 3.64 16.48 23.68
C THR A 651 4.18 17.12 22.40
N LYS A 652 5.33 16.61 21.93
CA LYS A 652 6.14 17.27 20.90
C LYS A 652 5.69 16.99 19.47
N ASP A 653 5.91 17.97 18.60
CA ASP A 653 5.78 17.88 17.13
C ASP A 653 4.40 17.41 16.65
N LEU A 654 3.32 17.82 17.33
CA LEU A 654 1.94 17.55 16.92
C LEU A 654 1.42 18.62 15.94
N LEU A 655 0.88 18.21 14.78
CA LEU A 655 0.32 19.03 13.68
C LEU A 655 1.34 19.91 12.93
N PHE A 656 2.30 20.48 13.67
CA PHE A 656 3.41 21.31 13.21
C PHE A 656 4.63 20.98 14.06
N LYS A 657 5.85 21.29 13.59
CA LYS A 657 7.05 21.17 14.44
C LYS A 657 7.06 22.16 15.60
N ASP A 658 7.55 21.73 16.77
CA ASP A 658 7.62 22.58 17.97
C ASP A 658 8.55 23.79 17.79
N LEU A 659 9.51 23.67 16.86
CA LEU A 659 10.46 24.72 16.51
C LEU A 659 9.87 25.79 15.57
N THR A 660 8.62 25.63 15.12
CA THR A 660 7.97 26.56 14.19
C THR A 660 7.82 27.94 14.83
N LYS A 661 8.44 28.94 14.20
CA LYS A 661 8.39 30.35 14.57
C LYS A 661 7.27 31.08 13.84
N CYS A 662 7.07 30.75 12.57
CA CYS A 662 5.98 31.26 11.74
C CYS A 662 5.70 30.35 10.54
N LEU A 663 4.62 30.65 9.80
CA LEU A 663 4.29 30.03 8.52
C LEU A 663 4.59 31.01 7.36
N VAL A 664 5.60 30.68 6.55
CA VAL A 664 6.01 31.47 5.38
C VAL A 664 4.99 31.26 4.25
N LYS A 665 4.46 32.36 3.73
CA LYS A 665 3.48 32.38 2.65
C LYS A 665 4.15 32.06 1.31
N LEU A 666 3.69 31.01 0.63
CA LEU A 666 4.22 30.66 -0.70
C LEU A 666 3.48 31.40 -1.83
N ARG A 667 4.19 31.58 -2.95
CA ARG A 667 3.69 32.10 -4.24
C ARG A 667 2.41 31.39 -4.70
N ASP A 668 1.46 32.14 -5.24
CA ASP A 668 0.30 31.55 -5.93
C ASP A 668 0.73 30.71 -7.14
N GLY A 669 0.19 29.49 -7.23
CA GLY A 669 0.53 28.55 -8.30
C GLY A 669 1.92 27.91 -8.19
N ILE A 670 2.62 28.03 -7.05
CA ILE A 670 3.86 27.28 -6.83
C ILE A 670 3.60 25.77 -6.93
N THR A 671 4.45 25.07 -7.67
CA THR A 671 4.40 23.62 -7.79
C THR A 671 5.24 22.96 -6.69
N TYR A 672 4.91 21.71 -6.36
CA TYR A 672 5.73 20.92 -5.45
C TYR A 672 7.18 20.75 -5.95
N LYS A 673 7.42 20.79 -7.27
CA LYS A 673 8.78 20.68 -7.86
C LYS A 673 9.60 21.93 -7.57
N GLU A 674 9.02 23.11 -7.79
CA GLU A 674 9.67 24.40 -7.46
C GLU A 674 9.92 24.52 -5.95
N PHE A 675 8.97 24.10 -5.12
CA PHE A 675 9.11 24.10 -3.66
C PHE A 675 10.23 23.16 -3.16
N LEU A 676 10.35 21.96 -3.73
CA LEU A 676 11.41 21.01 -3.37
C LEU A 676 12.79 21.38 -3.93
N GLY A 677 12.82 22.08 -5.07
CA GLY A 677 14.03 22.36 -5.84
C GLY A 677 14.53 21.15 -6.63
N ASP A 678 15.16 21.43 -7.77
CA ASP A 678 15.52 20.41 -8.79
C ASP A 678 16.36 19.25 -8.23
N GLN A 679 17.35 19.55 -7.38
CA GLN A 679 18.26 18.52 -6.83
C GLN A 679 17.55 17.54 -5.90
N TYR A 680 16.66 18.03 -5.02
CA TYR A 680 15.92 17.17 -4.10
C TYR A 680 14.79 16.42 -4.82
N TYR A 681 14.07 17.09 -5.73
CA TYR A 681 13.09 16.46 -6.61
C TYR A 681 13.72 15.33 -7.44
N ALA A 682 14.86 15.58 -8.11
CA ALA A 682 15.56 14.57 -8.89
C ALA A 682 16.04 13.39 -8.03
N SER A 683 16.53 13.65 -6.81
CA SER A 683 16.94 12.60 -5.87
C SER A 683 15.77 11.70 -5.47
N LEU A 684 14.61 12.28 -5.13
CA LEU A 684 13.41 11.54 -4.78
C LEU A 684 12.81 10.80 -5.98
N ALA A 685 12.75 11.43 -7.16
CA ALA A 685 12.28 10.80 -8.39
C ALA A 685 13.16 9.59 -8.75
N SER A 686 14.48 9.73 -8.62
CA SER A 686 15.43 8.64 -8.89
C SER A 686 15.27 7.48 -7.88
N LEU A 687 15.15 7.74 -6.58
CA LEU A 687 14.94 6.65 -5.61
C LEU A 687 13.62 5.91 -5.78
N ASN A 688 12.56 6.62 -6.16
CA ASN A 688 11.23 6.04 -6.31
C ASN A 688 11.10 5.13 -7.54
N THR A 689 12.09 5.05 -8.44
CA THR A 689 12.09 4.00 -9.49
C THR A 689 12.41 2.61 -8.93
N CYS A 690 13.06 2.53 -7.76
CA CYS A 690 13.50 1.27 -7.17
C CYS A 690 12.40 0.56 -6.36
N ASN A 691 11.67 1.31 -5.54
CA ASN A 691 10.60 0.76 -4.69
C ASN A 691 9.57 1.87 -4.35
N PRO A 692 8.69 2.24 -5.29
CA PRO A 692 7.67 3.26 -5.05
C PRO A 692 6.62 2.76 -4.04
N SER A 693 6.28 3.58 -3.06
CA SER A 693 5.22 3.25 -2.09
C SER A 693 3.87 3.01 -2.79
N ASP A 694 2.97 2.23 -2.17
CA ASP A 694 1.67 1.88 -2.78
C ASP A 694 0.83 3.13 -3.13
N LEU A 695 0.89 4.17 -2.30
CA LEU A 695 0.26 5.47 -2.59
C LEU A 695 0.93 6.17 -3.78
N LEU A 696 2.26 6.14 -3.88
CA LEU A 696 2.95 6.69 -5.04
C LEU A 696 2.64 5.89 -6.31
N GLN A 697 2.42 4.58 -6.23
CA GLN A 697 1.95 3.77 -7.38
C GLN A 697 0.53 4.17 -7.79
N VAL A 698 -0.39 4.36 -6.84
CA VAL A 698 -1.74 4.94 -7.09
C VAL A 698 -1.62 6.29 -7.79
N CYS A 699 -0.86 7.22 -7.22
CA CYS A 699 -0.74 8.57 -7.75
C CYS A 699 0.00 8.60 -9.10
N THR A 700 1.01 7.74 -9.32
CA THR A 700 1.64 7.55 -10.64
C THR A 700 0.65 6.97 -11.65
N PHE A 701 -0.24 6.05 -11.27
CA PHE A 701 -1.31 5.56 -12.14
C PHE A 701 -2.32 6.68 -12.49
N LEU A 702 -2.54 7.64 -11.59
CA LEU A 702 -3.36 8.82 -11.81
C LEU A 702 -2.60 9.91 -12.63
N GLU A 703 -1.28 10.02 -12.52
CA GLU A 703 -0.41 10.92 -13.31
C GLU A 703 -0.04 10.39 -14.70
N ASP A 704 -0.08 9.07 -14.92
CA ASP A 704 -0.04 8.48 -16.27
C ASP A 704 -1.28 8.89 -17.09
N LYS A 705 -2.28 9.49 -16.43
CA LYS A 705 -3.37 10.21 -17.08
C LYS A 705 -2.92 11.62 -17.55
N THR A 706 -1.96 12.30 -16.92
CA THR A 706 -1.58 13.72 -17.18
C THR A 706 -0.29 13.93 -17.99
N LEU A 707 0.30 12.91 -18.60
CA LEU A 707 1.67 12.99 -19.14
C LEU A 707 1.91 14.05 -20.24
N LYS A 708 3.01 14.79 -20.04
CA LYS A 708 3.77 15.64 -20.98
C LYS A 708 3.17 16.99 -21.39
N THR A 709 3.22 17.94 -20.46
CA THR A 709 3.56 19.33 -20.80
C THR A 709 4.93 19.70 -20.22
N GLN A 710 5.94 19.80 -21.09
CA GLN A 710 7.16 20.56 -20.86
C GLN A 710 7.46 21.34 -22.14
N PRO A 711 7.73 22.66 -22.10
CA PRO A 711 8.13 23.40 -23.29
C PRO A 711 9.52 22.94 -23.73
N GLN A 712 9.67 22.51 -24.99
CA GLN A 712 10.98 22.30 -25.58
C GLN A 712 11.59 23.63 -26.01
N SER A 713 12.44 24.22 -25.16
CA SER A 713 13.26 25.38 -25.52
C SER A 713 14.65 25.32 -24.90
N ALA A 714 15.49 24.41 -25.41
CA ALA A 714 16.94 24.44 -25.24
C ALA A 714 17.61 23.65 -26.38
N GLN A 715 17.81 24.28 -27.53
CA GLN A 715 18.72 23.74 -28.55
C GLN A 715 20.16 23.86 -28.02
N VAL A 716 20.83 22.74 -27.81
CA VAL A 716 22.29 22.68 -27.71
C VAL A 716 22.82 21.78 -28.82
N SER A 717 23.69 22.36 -29.65
CA SER A 717 24.14 21.86 -30.94
C SER A 717 24.73 20.45 -30.88
N ARG A 718 24.18 19.52 -31.67
CA ARG A 718 24.86 18.26 -32.02
C ARG A 718 25.69 18.45 -33.28
N GLY A 719 26.99 18.19 -33.18
CA GLY A 719 27.86 18.02 -34.35
C GLY A 719 27.55 16.72 -35.09
N ASN A 720 27.73 16.74 -36.42
CA ASN A 720 27.55 15.58 -37.30
C ASN A 720 28.52 14.43 -36.96
N TYR A 721 28.04 13.19 -37.01
CA TYR A 721 28.84 12.07 -37.54
C TYR A 721 27.94 10.96 -38.12
N ASN A 722 28.36 10.38 -39.24
CA ASN A 722 27.61 9.40 -40.02
C ASN A 722 27.75 7.97 -39.45
N PRO A 723 26.74 7.08 -39.58
CA PRO A 723 26.82 5.70 -39.13
C PRO A 723 27.30 4.76 -40.25
N HIS A 724 28.46 4.13 -40.08
CA HIS A 724 28.81 2.90 -40.79
C HIS A 724 29.72 2.00 -39.94
N GLU A 725 29.59 0.70 -40.18
CA GLU A 725 30.42 -0.43 -39.72
C GLU A 725 30.22 -0.99 -38.29
N THR A 726 30.21 -2.33 -38.28
CA THR A 726 30.32 -3.23 -37.11
C THR A 726 31.61 -4.03 -37.29
N PRO A 727 32.20 -4.56 -36.21
CA PRO A 727 32.52 -6.00 -36.27
C PRO A 727 32.38 -6.76 -34.93
N ARG A 728 32.52 -8.09 -35.05
CA ARG A 728 32.36 -9.13 -34.02
C ARG A 728 33.67 -9.38 -33.24
N PRO A 729 33.62 -10.04 -32.05
CA PRO A 729 34.83 -10.48 -31.33
C PRO A 729 35.41 -11.81 -31.88
N PRO A 730 36.73 -12.06 -31.73
CA PRO A 730 37.37 -13.32 -32.09
C PRO A 730 37.80 -14.23 -30.90
N PHE A 731 37.81 -15.54 -31.17
CA PHE A 731 38.57 -16.65 -30.54
C PHE A 731 39.53 -17.23 -31.62
N PRO A 732 40.33 -18.33 -31.45
CA PRO A 732 40.72 -19.18 -30.29
C PRO A 732 42.28 -19.09 -30.11
N PRO A 733 43.19 -20.11 -30.11
CA PRO A 733 43.17 -21.56 -29.75
C PRO A 733 44.38 -22.10 -28.92
N CYS A 734 44.38 -23.42 -28.65
CA CYS A 734 45.52 -24.31 -28.25
C CYS A 734 46.22 -24.09 -26.87
N GLY A 735 46.77 -25.09 -26.16
CA GLY A 735 46.71 -26.57 -26.30
C GLY A 735 47.98 -27.31 -25.80
N GLY A 736 47.87 -28.21 -24.81
CA GLY A 736 48.80 -29.35 -24.60
C GLY A 736 49.88 -29.30 -23.48
N ALA A 737 49.77 -30.26 -22.55
CA ALA A 737 50.81 -31.06 -21.85
C ALA A 737 52.09 -30.48 -21.19
N GLY A 738 52.48 -31.04 -20.03
CA GLY A 738 53.89 -31.38 -19.74
C GLY A 738 54.52 -30.95 -18.39
N SER A 739 54.52 -31.86 -17.40
CA SER A 739 55.62 -32.18 -16.44
C SER A 739 56.54 -31.12 -15.81
N GLY A 740 56.82 -31.23 -14.49
CA GLY A 740 58.20 -31.02 -13.98
C GLY A 740 58.45 -30.44 -12.57
N SER A 741 58.30 -31.28 -11.53
CA SER A 741 59.19 -31.37 -10.32
C SER A 741 59.83 -30.12 -9.67
N ALA A 742 59.59 -29.93 -8.35
CA ALA A 742 60.66 -30.02 -7.32
C ALA A 742 60.14 -30.11 -5.85
N VAL A 743 60.53 -31.19 -5.16
CA VAL A 743 61.03 -31.33 -3.75
C VAL A 743 60.56 -30.29 -2.70
N ALA A 744 59.80 -30.58 -1.62
CA ALA A 744 59.72 -31.67 -0.62
C ALA A 744 60.61 -31.53 0.65
N ALA A 745 59.97 -31.42 1.83
CA ALA A 745 60.46 -31.78 3.17
C ALA A 745 59.23 -31.82 4.13
N THR A 746 58.68 -32.97 4.52
CA THR A 746 59.03 -33.84 5.69
C THR A 746 58.76 -33.19 7.07
N CYS A 747 58.30 -33.91 8.10
CA CYS A 747 58.21 -35.37 8.27
C CYS A 747 57.05 -35.81 9.19
N ALA A 748 56.56 -37.04 8.99
CA ALA A 748 55.80 -37.82 9.96
C ALA A 748 56.36 -39.26 10.00
N ALA A 749 56.22 -39.95 11.12
CA ALA A 749 56.72 -41.31 11.37
C ALA A 749 55.88 -41.96 12.49
N MET A 750 55.70 -43.28 12.60
CA MET A 750 55.93 -44.42 11.68
C MET A 750 55.14 -45.62 12.24
N ALA A 751 54.57 -46.49 11.40
CA ALA A 751 54.19 -47.87 11.77
C ALA A 751 53.97 -48.74 10.52
N GLY A 752 54.73 -49.83 10.38
CA GLY A 752 54.35 -51.00 9.56
C GLY A 752 53.59 -52.02 10.44
N GLY A 753 53.13 -53.19 9.97
CA GLY A 753 53.18 -53.83 8.66
C GLY A 753 52.63 -55.28 8.77
N LEU A 754 52.73 -56.07 7.69
CA LEU A 754 52.35 -57.49 7.55
C LEU A 754 50.85 -57.88 7.42
N GLU A 755 50.54 -58.45 6.25
CA GLU A 755 49.71 -59.66 6.06
C GLU A 755 50.58 -60.91 6.38
N PRO A 756 50.05 -62.13 6.65
CA PRO A 756 49.12 -62.83 5.75
C PRO A 756 48.08 -63.80 6.37
N ASP A 757 47.28 -64.39 5.46
CA ASP A 757 46.58 -65.68 5.54
C ASP A 757 45.71 -66.03 6.76
N LEU A 758 44.38 -66.07 6.55
CA LEU A 758 43.47 -66.88 7.36
C LEU A 758 42.45 -67.66 6.51
N ALA A 759 42.90 -68.29 5.42
CA ALA A 759 42.14 -69.28 4.65
C ALA A 759 41.94 -70.62 5.40
N ALA A 760 41.61 -70.58 6.71
CA ALA A 760 41.56 -71.76 7.58
C ALA A 760 40.40 -71.79 8.61
N LEU A 761 39.51 -70.79 8.69
CA LEU A 761 38.32 -70.82 9.55
C LEU A 761 36.98 -70.73 8.77
N ARG A 762 36.93 -71.31 7.57
CA ARG A 762 35.72 -71.42 6.74
C ARG A 762 34.91 -72.71 6.98
N ARG A 763 34.93 -73.26 8.21
CA ARG A 763 34.12 -74.40 8.67
C ARG A 763 33.78 -74.20 10.15
N GLU A 764 32.67 -74.79 10.59
CA GLU A 764 32.12 -74.70 11.96
C GLU A 764 31.60 -73.32 12.40
N LEU A 765 30.53 -72.81 11.76
CA LEU A 765 29.40 -72.11 12.42
C LEU A 765 28.24 -71.84 11.45
N SER A 766 27.84 -72.87 10.71
CA SER A 766 26.71 -72.84 9.78
C SER A 766 25.39 -73.10 10.50
N GLY A 767 24.63 -72.05 10.82
CA GLY A 767 23.33 -72.18 11.47
C GLY A 767 22.31 -71.14 10.98
N PRO A 768 21.27 -71.51 10.20
CA PRO A 768 20.27 -70.57 9.70
C PRO A 768 19.51 -69.83 10.80
N ALA A 769 19.38 -70.45 11.98
CA ALA A 769 18.72 -69.88 13.15
C ALA A 769 19.52 -68.75 13.81
N VAL A 770 20.86 -68.82 13.82
CA VAL A 770 21.68 -67.79 14.48
C VAL A 770 21.65 -66.50 13.67
N PHE A 771 21.70 -66.59 12.34
CA PHE A 771 21.64 -65.43 11.45
C PHE A 771 20.26 -64.74 11.48
N SER A 772 19.17 -65.51 11.56
CA SER A 772 17.82 -64.95 11.69
C SER A 772 17.55 -64.35 13.06
N VAL A 773 18.08 -64.94 14.15
CA VAL A 773 18.06 -64.32 15.49
C VAL A 773 18.92 -63.04 15.53
N LEU A 774 20.08 -63.02 14.88
CA LEU A 774 20.92 -61.81 14.80
C LEU A 774 20.21 -60.68 14.02
N ILE A 775 19.57 -61.01 12.89
CA ILE A 775 18.77 -60.05 12.11
C ILE A 775 17.54 -59.59 12.91
N ALA A 776 16.88 -60.47 13.65
CA ALA A 776 15.75 -60.10 14.51
C ALA A 776 16.18 -59.20 15.68
N LEU A 777 17.33 -59.48 16.32
CA LEU A 777 17.89 -58.64 17.37
C LEU A 777 18.36 -57.28 16.84
N ILE A 778 18.96 -57.23 15.64
CA ILE A 778 19.31 -55.98 14.95
C ILE A 778 18.03 -55.22 14.56
N ALA A 779 17.00 -55.88 14.05
CA ALA A 779 15.72 -55.26 13.73
C ALA A 779 15.02 -54.72 14.98
N VAL A 780 15.03 -55.45 16.10
CA VAL A 780 14.48 -54.98 17.39
C VAL A 780 15.34 -53.85 17.96
N ALA A 781 16.66 -53.91 17.86
CA ALA A 781 17.56 -52.84 18.29
C ALA A 781 17.39 -51.57 17.44
N VAL A 782 17.27 -51.70 16.11
CA VAL A 782 16.98 -50.59 15.19
C VAL A 782 15.56 -50.07 15.41
N THR A 783 14.57 -50.92 15.65
CA THR A 783 13.20 -50.48 15.98
C THR A 783 13.15 -49.81 17.35
N PHE A 784 13.93 -50.28 18.34
CA PHE A 784 14.06 -49.65 19.66
C PHE A 784 14.87 -48.36 19.60
N LEU A 785 15.87 -48.25 18.72
CA LEU A 785 16.60 -47.01 18.45
C LEU A 785 15.72 -46.00 17.72
N ILE A 786 14.98 -46.41 16.68
CA ILE A 786 13.97 -45.58 16.00
C ILE A 786 12.87 -45.20 16.99
N TRP A 787 12.40 -46.10 17.84
CA TRP A 787 11.40 -45.81 18.87
C TRP A 787 11.96 -44.86 19.94
N ARG A 788 13.21 -45.02 20.38
CA ARG A 788 13.92 -44.01 21.22
C ARG A 788 14.14 -42.69 20.48
N PHE A 789 14.29 -42.69 19.16
CA PHE A 789 14.43 -41.47 18.35
C PHE A 789 13.06 -40.78 18.14
N VAL A 790 11.97 -41.55 18.09
CA VAL A 790 10.59 -41.08 17.90
C VAL A 790 9.93 -40.66 19.22
N GLN A 791 10.11 -41.39 20.32
CA GLN A 791 9.82 -40.91 21.69
C GLN A 791 10.82 -39.85 22.14
N GLY A 792 12.05 -39.89 21.64
CA GLY A 792 13.10 -38.89 21.83
C GLY A 792 12.91 -37.61 21.03
N ARG A 793 11.93 -37.54 20.12
CA ARG A 793 11.35 -36.29 19.62
C ARG A 793 10.52 -35.60 20.71
N ARG A 794 11.14 -35.36 21.88
CA ARG A 794 10.77 -34.23 22.73
C ARG A 794 10.88 -32.99 21.86
N SER A 795 9.73 -32.35 21.66
CA SER A 795 9.51 -31.28 20.70
C SER A 795 10.69 -30.30 20.61
N SER A 796 11.25 -30.12 19.41
CA SER A 796 12.25 -29.07 19.13
C SER A 796 11.70 -27.66 19.29
N ARG A 797 10.37 -27.54 19.42
CA ARG A 797 9.63 -26.31 19.69
C ARG A 797 9.96 -25.80 21.08
N LYS A 798 10.45 -24.56 21.16
CA LYS A 798 10.74 -23.83 22.41
C LYS A 798 9.92 -22.56 22.57
N ALA A 799 9.13 -22.18 21.56
CA ALA A 799 8.39 -20.91 21.58
C ALA A 799 7.12 -20.99 22.42
N VAL A 800 6.85 -19.93 23.17
CA VAL A 800 5.60 -19.68 23.88
C VAL A 800 5.03 -18.38 23.33
N LEU A 801 3.88 -18.46 22.65
CA LEU A 801 3.29 -17.32 21.96
C LEU A 801 2.32 -16.57 22.87
N LEU A 802 2.45 -15.25 22.99
CA LEU A 802 1.44 -14.40 23.63
C LEU A 802 0.47 -13.91 22.55
N LEU A 803 -0.79 -14.33 22.66
CA LEU A 803 -1.90 -13.98 21.77
C LEU A 803 -2.96 -13.18 22.53
N GLY A 804 -3.88 -12.53 21.80
CA GLY A 804 -5.00 -11.77 22.36
C GLY A 804 -5.20 -10.42 21.67
N LEU A 805 -6.35 -9.78 21.93
CA LEU A 805 -6.74 -8.50 21.32
C LEU A 805 -5.75 -7.36 21.63
N CYS A 806 -5.92 -6.21 20.98
CA CYS A 806 -5.28 -4.97 21.42
C CYS A 806 -5.63 -4.66 22.88
N ASP A 807 -4.78 -3.87 23.55
CA ASP A 807 -4.94 -3.39 24.92
C ASP A 807 -5.08 -4.43 26.06
N ALA A 808 -5.19 -5.74 25.75
CA ALA A 808 -5.18 -6.84 26.72
C ALA A 808 -3.89 -6.96 27.56
N GLY A 809 -2.85 -6.17 27.26
CA GLY A 809 -1.63 -6.05 28.06
C GLY A 809 -0.55 -7.09 27.77
N LYS A 810 -0.59 -7.77 26.61
CA LYS A 810 0.40 -8.78 26.18
C LYS A 810 1.86 -8.28 26.27
N THR A 811 2.11 -7.09 25.74
CA THR A 811 3.45 -6.48 25.68
C THR A 811 3.95 -6.05 27.05
N LEU A 812 3.06 -5.57 27.93
CA LEU A 812 3.37 -5.28 29.34
C LEU A 812 3.68 -6.58 30.10
N LEU A 813 2.91 -7.64 29.86
CA LEU A 813 3.13 -8.99 30.41
C LEU A 813 4.51 -9.53 29.99
N PHE A 814 4.86 -9.40 28.71
CA PHE A 814 6.17 -9.74 28.15
C PHE A 814 7.30 -8.94 28.82
N ALA A 815 7.16 -7.62 28.95
CA ALA A 815 8.15 -6.76 29.59
C ALA A 815 8.35 -7.09 31.08
N ARG A 816 7.26 -7.34 31.82
CA ARG A 816 7.29 -7.76 33.24
C ARG A 816 7.97 -9.11 33.41
N LEU A 817 7.62 -10.13 32.63
CA LEU A 817 8.25 -11.46 32.71
C LEU A 817 9.77 -11.42 32.45
N LEU A 818 10.23 -10.54 31.56
CA LEU A 818 11.66 -10.48 31.20
C LEU A 818 12.50 -9.58 32.11
N SER A 819 11.91 -8.53 32.68
CA SER A 819 12.66 -7.48 33.39
C SER A 819 12.22 -7.23 34.84
N GLY A 820 11.08 -7.81 35.27
CA GLY A 820 10.39 -7.51 36.53
C GLY A 820 9.73 -6.12 36.60
N ARG A 821 10.20 -5.16 35.79
CA ARG A 821 9.84 -3.75 35.88
C ARG A 821 8.60 -3.42 35.05
N TYR A 822 7.81 -2.48 35.55
CA TYR A 822 6.78 -1.82 34.76
C TYR A 822 7.41 -1.06 33.59
N ARG A 823 6.68 -0.99 32.47
CA ARG A 823 6.99 -0.16 31.30
C ARG A 823 5.68 0.25 30.65
N ASP A 824 5.57 1.51 30.24
CA ASP A 824 4.49 1.90 29.34
C ASP A 824 4.65 1.19 27.98
N THR A 825 3.55 0.64 27.46
CA THR A 825 3.55 -0.13 26.22
C THR A 825 2.49 0.40 25.26
N GLN A 826 2.91 0.69 24.03
CA GLN A 826 2.01 0.97 22.92
C GLN A 826 1.61 -0.34 22.20
N THR A 827 0.72 -0.25 21.22
CA THR A 827 0.29 -1.40 20.41
C THR A 827 1.45 -1.96 19.56
N SER A 828 1.90 -3.19 19.84
CA SER A 828 2.93 -3.87 19.05
C SER A 828 2.51 -4.04 17.57
N ILE A 829 3.33 -3.50 16.66
CA ILE A 829 3.17 -3.62 15.19
C ILE A 829 4.00 -4.81 14.64
N THR A 830 5.03 -5.24 15.37
CA THR A 830 5.88 -6.40 15.03
C THR A 830 5.95 -7.38 16.19
N ASP A 831 6.38 -8.62 15.91
CA ASP A 831 6.66 -9.59 16.97
C ASP A 831 7.87 -9.16 17.84
N SER A 832 7.82 -9.47 19.13
CA SER A 832 8.94 -9.29 20.06
C SER A 832 9.30 -10.63 20.68
N SER A 833 10.50 -11.15 20.39
CA SER A 833 10.96 -12.45 20.90
C SER A 833 12.11 -12.32 21.90
N ALA A 834 12.05 -13.04 23.01
CA ALA A 834 13.12 -13.09 24.00
C ALA A 834 13.23 -14.46 24.68
N THR A 835 14.42 -14.78 25.18
CA THR A 835 14.65 -16.04 25.92
C THR A 835 14.34 -15.83 27.40
N TYR A 836 13.29 -16.46 27.88
CA TYR A 836 12.88 -16.48 29.28
C TYR A 836 13.54 -17.65 30.02
N ARG A 837 14.27 -17.35 31.09
CA ARG A 837 14.93 -18.34 31.96
C ARG A 837 14.00 -18.65 33.12
N VAL A 838 13.52 -19.89 33.15
CA VAL A 838 12.33 -20.25 33.93
C VAL A 838 12.69 -20.61 35.38
N SER A 839 13.97 -20.82 35.68
CA SER A 839 14.53 -20.93 37.03
C SER A 839 15.97 -20.39 37.05
N ARG A 840 16.43 -19.90 38.20
CA ARG A 840 17.83 -19.42 38.36
C ARG A 840 18.85 -20.57 38.44
N ASP A 841 18.44 -21.76 38.90
CA ASP A 841 19.36 -22.86 39.21
C ASP A 841 19.31 -24.05 38.23
N LYS A 842 18.44 -24.02 37.21
CA LYS A 842 18.37 -25.06 36.18
C LYS A 842 18.24 -24.44 34.80
N GLY A 843 19.08 -24.88 33.86
CA GLY A 843 19.22 -24.32 32.50
C GLY A 843 18.05 -24.51 31.53
N THR A 844 16.82 -24.66 32.03
CA THR A 844 15.61 -24.75 31.21
C THR A 844 15.17 -23.35 30.79
N SER A 845 15.14 -23.09 29.49
CA SER A 845 14.74 -21.81 28.90
C SER A 845 13.75 -22.00 27.77
N VAL A 846 12.77 -21.09 27.71
CA VAL A 846 11.75 -21.02 26.64
C VAL A 846 11.88 -19.68 25.93
N THR A 847 11.42 -19.60 24.68
CA THR A 847 11.40 -18.34 23.93
C THR A 847 10.01 -17.75 24.02
N LEU A 848 9.83 -16.68 24.81
CA LEU A 848 8.59 -15.89 24.79
C LEU A 848 8.55 -15.12 23.47
N ILE A 849 7.38 -15.07 22.82
CA ILE A 849 7.14 -14.25 21.63
C ILE A 849 5.82 -13.49 21.82
N ASP A 850 5.90 -12.17 22.02
CA ASP A 850 4.74 -11.27 21.96
C ASP A 850 4.33 -11.06 20.50
N LEU A 851 3.04 -11.21 20.19
CA LEU A 851 2.51 -11.07 18.84
C LEU A 851 1.53 -9.88 18.75
N PRO A 852 1.55 -9.11 17.64
CA PRO A 852 0.62 -8.01 17.40
C PRO A 852 -0.84 -8.38 17.64
N GLY A 853 -1.55 -7.57 18.44
CA GLY A 853 -2.98 -7.77 18.73
C GLY A 853 -3.94 -7.17 17.70
N HIS A 854 -3.42 -6.39 16.75
CA HIS A 854 -4.21 -5.66 15.78
C HIS A 854 -4.86 -6.58 14.76
N GLU A 855 -6.08 -6.24 14.31
CA GLU A 855 -6.89 -7.11 13.46
C GLU A 855 -6.21 -7.51 12.16
N SER A 856 -5.63 -6.53 11.45
CA SER A 856 -4.93 -6.76 10.19
C SER A 856 -3.65 -7.61 10.31
N LEU A 857 -3.07 -7.73 11.51
CA LEU A 857 -1.75 -8.35 11.72
C LEU A 857 -1.82 -9.70 12.46
N ARG A 858 -2.74 -9.85 13.42
CA ARG A 858 -2.76 -10.97 14.38
C ARG A 858 -2.73 -12.36 13.74
N LEU A 859 -3.44 -12.55 12.63
CA LEU A 859 -3.43 -13.82 11.88
C LEU A 859 -2.14 -14.05 11.10
N GLN A 860 -1.62 -13.02 10.42
CA GLN A 860 -0.36 -13.12 9.65
C GLN A 860 0.83 -13.53 10.55
N PHE A 861 0.91 -12.95 11.74
CA PHE A 861 1.94 -13.30 12.72
C PHE A 861 1.68 -14.66 13.38
N LEU A 862 0.43 -15.04 13.64
CA LEU A 862 0.09 -16.39 14.09
C LEU A 862 0.55 -17.47 13.08
N GLU A 863 0.26 -17.29 11.79
CA GLU A 863 0.70 -18.20 10.72
C GLU A 863 2.21 -18.43 10.73
N ARG A 864 2.98 -17.34 10.92
CA ARG A 864 4.45 -17.37 10.95
C ARG A 864 5.03 -18.17 12.12
N PHE A 865 4.39 -18.14 13.29
CA PHE A 865 4.96 -18.71 14.53
C PHE A 865 4.28 -19.97 15.08
N LYS A 866 3.03 -20.29 14.67
CA LYS A 866 2.26 -21.44 15.18
C LYS A 866 2.95 -22.81 15.02
N ALA A 867 3.78 -22.98 13.98
CA ALA A 867 4.52 -24.21 13.75
C ALA A 867 5.66 -24.44 14.78
N ALA A 868 6.22 -23.35 15.33
CA ALA A 868 7.28 -23.37 16.33
C ALA A 868 6.74 -23.34 17.79
N ALA A 869 5.42 -23.19 17.97
CA ALA A 869 4.79 -23.10 19.27
C ALA A 869 4.86 -24.42 20.04
N ARG A 870 5.43 -24.36 21.25
CA ARG A 870 5.31 -25.38 22.30
C ARG A 870 4.07 -25.13 23.16
N ALA A 871 3.76 -23.85 23.38
CA ALA A 871 2.61 -23.40 24.15
C ALA A 871 2.10 -22.04 23.64
N ILE A 872 0.88 -21.71 24.04
CA ILE A 872 0.18 -20.47 23.72
C ILE A 872 -0.37 -19.90 25.03
N VAL A 873 -0.12 -18.62 25.28
CA VAL A 873 -0.75 -17.84 26.33
C VAL A 873 -1.68 -16.83 25.65
N PHE A 874 -2.98 -17.05 25.73
CA PHE A 874 -3.99 -16.16 25.18
C PHE A 874 -4.43 -15.20 26.28
N VAL A 875 -4.02 -13.94 26.17
CA VAL A 875 -4.25 -12.88 27.15
C VAL A 875 -5.60 -12.21 26.87
N VAL A 876 -6.42 -12.10 27.91
CA VAL A 876 -7.76 -11.50 27.88
C VAL A 876 -7.75 -10.29 28.82
N ASP A 877 -8.32 -9.17 28.37
CA ASP A 877 -8.60 -8.02 29.24
C ASP A 877 -9.82 -8.34 30.11
N SER A 878 -9.62 -8.68 31.39
CA SER A 878 -10.72 -9.01 32.29
C SER A 878 -11.69 -7.85 32.55
N VAL A 879 -11.31 -6.59 32.29
CA VAL A 879 -12.14 -5.39 32.49
C VAL A 879 -13.00 -5.13 31.26
N ALA A 880 -12.41 -5.16 30.07
CA ALA A 880 -13.10 -4.92 28.80
C ALA A 880 -13.92 -6.14 28.31
N PHE A 881 -13.61 -7.34 28.79
CA PHE A 881 -14.19 -8.62 28.34
C PHE A 881 -15.71 -8.61 28.12
N GLN A 882 -16.49 -7.97 29.00
CA GLN A 882 -17.96 -7.96 28.87
C GLN A 882 -18.47 -7.26 27.59
N ARG A 883 -17.65 -6.38 26.99
CA ARG A 883 -17.92 -5.68 25.73
C ARG A 883 -17.30 -6.42 24.54
N GLU A 884 -16.11 -6.99 24.73
CA GLU A 884 -15.28 -7.61 23.67
C GLU A 884 -15.46 -9.13 23.53
N VAL A 885 -16.33 -9.76 24.35
CA VAL A 885 -16.47 -11.23 24.43
C VAL A 885 -16.63 -11.92 23.06
N LYS A 886 -17.28 -11.26 22.10
CA LYS A 886 -17.44 -11.77 20.73
C LYS A 886 -16.12 -11.81 19.96
N ASP A 887 -15.36 -10.71 19.99
CA ASP A 887 -14.09 -10.58 19.27
C ASP A 887 -13.00 -11.47 19.90
N VAL A 888 -13.02 -11.58 21.24
CA VAL A 888 -12.18 -12.53 22.00
C VAL A 888 -12.52 -13.97 21.59
N ALA A 889 -13.81 -14.34 21.57
CA ALA A 889 -14.26 -15.67 21.22
C ALA A 889 -14.01 -16.02 19.74
N GLU A 890 -14.20 -15.07 18.81
CA GLU A 890 -13.93 -15.28 17.39
C GLU A 890 -12.43 -15.49 17.12
N PHE A 891 -11.56 -14.65 17.69
CA PHE A 891 -10.12 -14.86 17.51
C PHE A 891 -9.64 -16.16 18.17
N LEU A 892 -10.17 -16.50 19.35
CA LEU A 892 -9.88 -17.79 19.99
C LEU A 892 -10.41 -18.98 19.18
N TYR A 893 -11.60 -18.87 18.57
CA TYR A 893 -12.15 -19.89 17.66
C TYR A 893 -11.23 -20.13 16.46
N GLN A 894 -10.70 -19.06 15.85
CA GLN A 894 -9.75 -19.16 14.73
C GLN A 894 -8.45 -19.87 15.14
N VAL A 895 -7.90 -19.56 16.32
CA VAL A 895 -6.72 -20.26 16.88
C VAL A 895 -7.00 -21.74 17.15
N LEU A 896 -8.19 -22.06 17.68
CA LEU A 896 -8.56 -23.44 18.07
C LEU A 896 -8.97 -24.34 16.90
N VAL A 897 -9.40 -23.77 15.77
CA VAL A 897 -9.77 -24.53 14.56
C VAL A 897 -8.60 -24.69 13.59
N ASP A 898 -7.48 -23.97 13.81
CA ASP A 898 -6.31 -24.09 12.95
C ASP A 898 -5.74 -25.52 12.91
N GLY A 899 -5.56 -26.04 11.69
CA GLY A 899 -5.07 -27.40 11.47
C GLY A 899 -3.64 -27.65 11.94
N THR A 900 -2.80 -26.61 12.04
CA THR A 900 -1.44 -26.75 12.60
C THR A 900 -1.48 -26.77 14.13
N VAL A 901 -2.25 -25.88 14.77
CA VAL A 901 -2.45 -25.85 16.22
C VAL A 901 -3.08 -27.16 16.70
N LEU A 902 -4.16 -27.63 16.08
CA LEU A 902 -4.81 -28.90 16.43
C LEU A 902 -3.89 -30.11 16.25
N LYS A 903 -3.13 -30.18 15.16
CA LYS A 903 -2.15 -31.25 14.90
C LYS A 903 -0.96 -31.22 15.87
N ASN A 904 -0.57 -30.03 16.33
CA ASN A 904 0.57 -29.84 17.22
C ASN A 904 0.21 -29.90 18.71
N ALA A 905 -1.07 -29.70 19.05
CA ALA A 905 -1.63 -29.63 20.40
C ALA A 905 -0.76 -28.90 21.44
N PRO A 906 -0.29 -27.65 21.19
CA PRO A 906 0.50 -26.89 22.15
C PRO A 906 -0.32 -26.63 23.42
N ALA A 907 0.32 -26.57 24.59
CA ALA A 907 -0.39 -26.25 25.83
C ALA A 907 -0.98 -24.84 25.76
N LEU A 908 -2.25 -24.66 26.16
CA LEU A 908 -2.96 -23.38 26.11
C LEU A 908 -3.23 -22.86 27.52
N LEU A 909 -2.88 -21.59 27.75
CA LEU A 909 -3.25 -20.84 28.95
C LEU A 909 -4.13 -19.67 28.54
N ILE A 910 -5.28 -19.48 29.18
CA ILE A 910 -6.04 -18.24 29.10
C ILE A 910 -5.63 -17.35 30.30
N ALA A 911 -4.87 -16.29 30.02
CA ALA A 911 -4.38 -15.36 31.02
C ALA A 911 -5.36 -14.18 31.16
N CYS A 912 -6.15 -14.20 32.24
CA CYS A 912 -7.18 -13.22 32.55
C CYS A 912 -6.52 -12.03 33.28
N ASN A 913 -6.05 -11.05 32.50
CA ASN A 913 -5.18 -9.96 32.93
C ASN A 913 -5.98 -8.72 33.40
N LYS A 914 -5.30 -7.79 34.09
CA LYS A 914 -5.85 -6.56 34.70
C LYS A 914 -6.73 -6.79 35.94
N GLN A 915 -6.45 -7.83 36.73
CA GLN A 915 -7.17 -8.11 37.98
C GLN A 915 -6.90 -7.08 39.11
N ASP A 916 -6.00 -6.12 38.90
CA ASP A 916 -5.81 -4.93 39.73
C ASP A 916 -7.00 -3.95 39.67
N VAL A 917 -7.88 -4.07 38.67
CA VAL A 917 -9.02 -3.18 38.46
C VAL A 917 -10.30 -3.81 39.01
N THR A 918 -11.04 -3.08 39.85
CA THR A 918 -12.23 -3.56 40.58
C THR A 918 -13.38 -4.09 39.71
N MET A 919 -13.42 -3.74 38.42
CA MET A 919 -14.45 -4.21 37.47
C MET A 919 -14.07 -5.51 36.73
N ALA A 920 -12.85 -6.02 36.94
CA ALA A 920 -12.33 -7.22 36.28
C ALA A 920 -13.20 -8.46 36.53
N LYS A 921 -13.32 -9.31 35.50
CA LYS A 921 -14.00 -10.60 35.58
C LYS A 921 -13.04 -11.69 36.03
N SER A 922 -13.53 -12.58 36.88
CA SER A 922 -12.79 -13.78 37.28
C SER A 922 -12.65 -14.76 36.11
N ALA A 923 -11.57 -15.55 36.13
CA ALA A 923 -11.28 -16.59 35.16
C ALA A 923 -12.44 -17.57 34.97
N LYS A 924 -13.14 -17.91 36.06
CA LYS A 924 -14.32 -18.80 36.02
C LYS A 924 -15.49 -18.20 35.22
N LEU A 925 -15.73 -16.89 35.34
CA LEU A 925 -16.77 -16.21 34.57
C LEU A 925 -16.36 -16.04 33.09
N ILE A 926 -15.08 -15.74 32.85
CA ILE A 926 -14.50 -15.63 31.50
C ILE A 926 -14.61 -16.99 30.77
N GLN A 927 -14.25 -18.08 31.44
CA GLN A 927 -14.41 -19.44 30.91
C GLN A 927 -15.86 -19.72 30.50
N GLN A 928 -16.82 -19.51 31.40
CA GLN A 928 -18.24 -19.78 31.14
C GLN A 928 -18.82 -18.95 29.98
N GLN A 929 -18.43 -17.68 29.85
CA GLN A 929 -18.87 -16.82 28.74
C GLN A 929 -18.20 -17.21 27.41
N LEU A 930 -16.90 -17.56 27.42
CA LEU A 930 -16.20 -18.06 26.23
C LEU A 930 -16.76 -19.41 25.76
N GLU A 931 -17.05 -20.35 26.67
CA GLU A 931 -17.66 -21.64 26.33
C GLU A 931 -19.00 -21.43 25.61
N LYS A 932 -19.83 -20.52 26.12
CA LYS A 932 -21.12 -20.15 25.52
C LYS A 932 -20.95 -19.53 24.12
N GLU A 933 -20.10 -18.53 23.95
CA GLU A 933 -19.93 -17.87 22.64
C GLU A 933 -19.22 -18.77 21.61
N LEU A 934 -18.24 -19.58 22.02
CA LEU A 934 -17.63 -20.60 21.16
C LEU A 934 -18.66 -21.66 20.71
N ASN A 935 -19.63 -22.00 21.57
CA ASN A 935 -20.75 -22.86 21.20
C ASN A 935 -21.65 -22.21 20.13
N THR A 936 -21.96 -20.92 20.28
CA THR A 936 -22.71 -20.13 19.28
C THR A 936 -21.98 -20.07 17.93
N LEU A 937 -20.67 -19.76 17.94
CA LEU A 937 -19.81 -19.70 16.74
C LEU A 937 -19.70 -21.07 16.04
N ARG A 938 -19.60 -22.15 16.81
CA ARG A 938 -19.60 -23.53 16.30
C ARG A 938 -20.91 -23.87 15.60
N VAL A 939 -22.06 -23.56 16.21
CA VAL A 939 -23.38 -23.87 15.63
C VAL A 939 -23.61 -23.06 14.35
N THR A 940 -23.42 -21.74 14.41
CA THR A 940 -23.62 -20.83 13.26
C THR A 940 -22.75 -21.20 12.06
N ARG A 941 -21.45 -21.44 12.26
CA ARG A 941 -20.54 -21.85 11.17
C ARG A 941 -20.81 -23.27 10.66
N SER A 942 -21.39 -24.17 11.46
CA SER A 942 -21.78 -25.52 11.02
C SER A 942 -23.10 -25.58 10.24
N ALA A 943 -23.91 -24.51 10.26
CA ALA A 943 -25.16 -24.41 9.51
C ALA A 943 -24.97 -23.82 8.10
N ALA A 944 -23.76 -23.35 7.75
CA ALA A 944 -23.44 -22.89 6.41
C ALA A 944 -23.21 -24.09 5.45
N PRO A 945 -23.81 -24.10 4.24
CA PRO A 945 -23.66 -25.22 3.32
C PRO A 945 -22.24 -25.28 2.73
N THR A 946 -21.51 -26.36 3.02
CA THR A 946 -20.18 -26.62 2.45
C THR A 946 -20.29 -27.11 1.01
N SER A 947 -19.65 -26.40 0.08
CA SER A 947 -19.39 -26.87 -1.28
C SER A 947 -18.47 -28.09 -1.30
N LEU A 948 -18.63 -28.96 -2.29
CA LEU A 948 -17.90 -30.22 -2.42
C LEU A 948 -16.39 -30.04 -2.69
N ASP A 949 -15.66 -31.07 -2.25
CA ASP A 949 -14.28 -31.46 -2.59
C ASP A 949 -13.08 -30.65 -2.07
N SER A 950 -12.57 -31.11 -0.91
CA SER A 950 -11.21 -31.67 -0.84
C SER A 950 -11.08 -32.61 0.38
N SER A 951 -10.14 -33.56 0.33
CA SER A 951 -10.00 -34.67 1.29
C SER A 951 -9.44 -34.25 2.65
N GLY A 952 -10.26 -33.52 3.41
CA GLY A 952 -9.99 -33.06 4.77
C GLY A 952 -11.08 -32.09 5.21
N GLY A 953 -12.19 -32.61 5.74
CA GLY A 953 -13.31 -31.78 6.17
C GLY A 953 -12.90 -30.74 7.23
N PRO A 954 -13.58 -29.58 7.31
CA PRO A 954 -13.21 -28.51 8.23
C PRO A 954 -13.17 -29.03 9.67
N ALA A 955 -12.05 -28.76 10.37
CA ALA A 955 -11.81 -29.27 11.70
C ALA A 955 -12.87 -28.73 12.68
N GLN A 956 -13.77 -29.59 13.13
CA GLN A 956 -14.90 -29.17 13.95
C GLN A 956 -14.50 -29.03 15.42
N LEU A 957 -14.77 -27.85 15.99
CA LEU A 957 -14.49 -27.55 17.39
C LEU A 957 -15.42 -28.34 18.32
N GLY A 958 -14.86 -29.11 19.26
CA GLY A 958 -15.61 -29.89 20.25
C GLY A 958 -16.34 -31.13 19.68
N LYS A 959 -17.18 -31.76 20.51
CA LYS A 959 -17.90 -33.01 20.16
C LYS A 959 -19.29 -32.70 19.58
N LYS A 960 -19.66 -33.35 18.47
CA LYS A 960 -21.01 -33.28 17.90
C LYS A 960 -22.06 -33.69 18.94
N GLY A 961 -23.17 -32.96 19.01
CA GLY A 961 -24.31 -33.28 19.89
C GLY A 961 -24.14 -32.94 21.38
N LYS A 962 -23.06 -32.26 21.77
CA LYS A 962 -22.90 -31.66 23.11
C LYS A 962 -22.59 -30.18 22.99
N ASP A 963 -22.81 -29.43 24.07
CA ASP A 963 -22.31 -28.07 24.19
C ASP A 963 -20.78 -28.07 24.29
N PHE A 964 -20.15 -26.99 23.83
CA PHE A 964 -18.70 -26.84 23.87
C PHE A 964 -18.21 -26.64 25.32
N ASP A 965 -17.12 -27.32 25.65
CA ASP A 965 -16.40 -27.27 26.92
C ASP A 965 -14.91 -27.42 26.60
N PHE A 966 -14.04 -26.65 27.24
CA PHE A 966 -12.60 -26.64 26.92
C PHE A 966 -11.90 -28.00 27.14
N SER A 967 -12.45 -28.89 27.97
CA SER A 967 -11.95 -30.28 28.15
C SER A 967 -12.15 -31.18 26.92
N GLN A 968 -12.93 -30.74 25.93
CA GLN A 968 -13.16 -31.48 24.68
C GLN A 968 -12.05 -31.30 23.64
N LEU A 969 -11.10 -30.38 23.88
CA LEU A 969 -9.99 -30.09 22.99
C LEU A 969 -8.85 -31.13 23.12
N PRO A 970 -8.07 -31.37 22.05
CA PRO A 970 -6.91 -32.26 22.10
C PRO A 970 -5.73 -31.67 22.89
N MET A 971 -5.74 -30.36 23.13
CA MET A 971 -4.73 -29.61 23.88
C MET A 971 -5.22 -29.31 25.29
N LYS A 972 -4.32 -29.30 26.27
CA LYS A 972 -4.68 -28.93 27.63
C LYS A 972 -4.88 -27.42 27.74
N VAL A 973 -6.05 -27.01 28.20
CA VAL A 973 -6.39 -25.61 28.51
C VAL A 973 -6.38 -25.41 30.01
N GLU A 974 -5.70 -24.36 30.48
CA GLU A 974 -5.75 -23.88 31.87
C GLU A 974 -6.13 -22.39 31.86
N PHE A 975 -6.73 -21.89 32.94
CA PHE A 975 -7.06 -20.46 33.12
C PHE A 975 -6.32 -19.93 34.34
N VAL A 976 -5.76 -18.72 34.24
CA VAL A 976 -5.04 -18.05 35.34
C VAL A 976 -5.47 -16.58 35.40
N GLU A 977 -5.74 -16.11 36.61
CA GLU A 977 -5.92 -14.69 36.94
C GLU A 977 -4.55 -14.05 37.17
N CYS A 978 -4.33 -12.84 36.65
CA CYS A 978 -3.06 -12.14 36.78
C CYS A 978 -3.21 -10.61 36.66
N SER A 979 -2.20 -9.88 37.11
CA SER A 979 -2.06 -8.45 36.82
C SER A 979 -0.62 -8.09 36.47
N ALA A 980 -0.39 -7.72 35.21
CA ALA A 980 0.89 -7.17 34.77
C ALA A 980 1.15 -5.73 35.28
N ARG A 981 0.12 -5.03 35.79
CA ARG A 981 0.29 -3.69 36.40
C ARG A 981 0.64 -3.80 37.88
N GLY A 982 -0.05 -4.65 38.64
CA GLY A 982 0.07 -4.76 40.09
C GLY A 982 -0.90 -3.83 40.84
N SER A 983 -1.30 -4.23 42.06
CA SER A 983 -2.33 -3.54 42.85
C SER A 983 -1.93 -2.16 43.41
N LYS A 984 -0.64 -1.79 43.30
CA LYS A 984 -0.10 -0.48 43.71
C LYS A 984 0.29 0.43 42.53
N GLY A 985 -0.14 0.09 41.30
CA GLY A 985 0.20 0.87 40.11
C GLY A 985 1.66 0.71 39.70
N GLU A 986 2.30 1.80 39.25
CA GLU A 986 3.62 1.76 38.58
C GLU A 986 4.78 1.32 39.47
N GLU A 987 4.70 1.60 40.79
CA GLU A 987 5.66 1.12 41.80
C GLU A 987 5.31 -0.26 42.38
N GLY A 988 4.24 -0.90 41.89
CA GLY A 988 3.78 -2.20 42.37
C GLY A 988 4.51 -3.40 41.75
N ASP A 989 4.68 -4.45 42.55
CA ASP A 989 4.99 -5.79 42.04
C ASP A 989 3.80 -6.33 41.22
N ALA A 990 4.11 -7.06 40.14
CA ALA A 990 3.09 -7.66 39.27
C ALA A 990 2.64 -9.02 39.82
N ASP A 991 1.34 -9.28 39.77
CA ASP A 991 0.77 -10.56 40.18
C ASP A 991 0.81 -11.55 39.01
N LEU A 992 1.93 -12.24 38.88
CA LEU A 992 2.25 -13.17 37.79
C LEU A 992 2.57 -14.60 38.27
N GLU A 993 2.50 -14.91 39.56
CA GLU A 993 2.94 -16.19 40.12
C GLU A 993 2.27 -17.40 39.45
N GLY A 994 0.96 -17.30 39.18
CA GLY A 994 0.20 -18.35 38.48
C GLY A 994 0.69 -18.59 37.05
N LEU A 995 1.07 -17.52 36.34
CA LEU A 995 1.60 -17.58 34.98
C LEU A 995 3.03 -18.15 34.97
N GLU A 996 3.89 -17.70 35.87
CA GLU A 996 5.26 -18.20 36.01
C GLU A 996 5.31 -19.68 36.39
N LYS A 997 4.43 -20.11 37.32
CA LYS A 997 4.26 -21.51 37.69
C LYS A 997 3.74 -22.38 36.54
N TRP A 998 2.94 -21.82 35.64
CA TRP A 998 2.52 -22.51 34.42
C TRP A 998 3.64 -22.57 33.38
N LEU A 999 4.41 -21.50 33.19
CA LEU A 999 5.60 -21.50 32.33
C LEU A 999 6.66 -22.51 32.82
N LEU A 1000 6.86 -22.64 34.13
CA LEU A 1000 7.69 -23.67 34.79
C LEU A 1000 7.29 -25.10 34.44
N LYS A 1001 5.98 -25.35 34.28
CA LYS A 1001 5.40 -26.65 33.93
C LYS A 1001 5.47 -26.96 32.44
N VAL A 1002 5.52 -25.90 31.62
CA VAL A 1002 5.60 -25.99 30.16
C VAL A 1002 7.04 -26.16 29.67
N ALA A 1003 8.03 -25.56 30.33
CA ALA A 1003 9.45 -25.57 29.97
C ALA A 1003 10.10 -26.97 29.97
#